data_AF-A0A7X7XYX8-F1
#
_entry.id   AF-A0A7X7XYX8-F1
#
_cell.length_a   1.000
_cell.length_b   1.000
_cell.length_c   1.000
_cell.angle_alpha   90.00
_cell.angle_beta   90.00
_cell.angle_gamma   90.00
#
_symmetry.space_group_name_H-M   'P 1'
#
loop_
_entity.id
_entity.type
_entity.pdbx_description
1 polymer ?
#
loop_
_entity_poly.entity_id
_entity_poly.type
_entity_poly.pdbx_seq_one_letter_code
_entity_poly.pdbx_strand_id
1 'polypeptide(L)'
;MKCFLRNDKGAALITVIIITTIILLFGAVLVNASVQGLKLTKHSRNIDFARYAGDTAIENWFNKIIKKVGSDGFIDDDFIQGVLGEVNYSKLSDTDEVKNLANEIIKKIKTELNERQFIDVSAVLSESNNVEIDGKTIQNLGELQGFSYGAGDAITDFSEVRINTVIDGEGNKDLALEVVAADFDSSSNILTVTIGLTVNALYSDGIYSTDNRLIYAEKSFEIELPEPKDGFELEYAILTLGDLYVNNVTGNVKGDVNVYGTFPNVLKDPRQHYYGGIYAINKAKLNLMGNAYTRSFIRTGAYKPRALHNPADGRYDDIEELKDKSSIHIYKDAIAQNIQLFGNDSEIAVYRNAYTFVDLEINSENSILFINGSYVGLTKGREDGELTPHDNLSGIVNSAIIHNLLSEPSQKSRIFIGGDVIVPGGTMRINPENGEAIGQIEDASTAWWDYTIGNGPFYRLYYANDDEDPEDYHGDLMRTYRNNQGYLGGHMNFFQVPNLRVDVRANSSWFNSNFYIDDSDIFKGNIISQIEKLKDLSIYDAKNNNLKNAGTGTMQKVEKISGAWSYALAANGGLYEYNNENSSYNDLKALEFINDYNYVLDNIFNGDLLKYDSGYWAFTVENPAAVNVEVWNRLEGGIVEDLYDRTQPFLARKYGAGVWDTDESNERLIIFNELITKIEGRKSNFNTEGRQYFKEVTSMATNNVRVSELEGMNGDEYYFLYNTNPEKYITVDENFNGIIFTTGTVILEGGANVKGSIISAGGGRNNEGTFVPRAKDGIEINENTLKSLDRGDYAGVKFIEGGGEINVDFYLGLDPDDVLREAGFDSGNYKMLNKAARLNLLNKLDQNGINLKSVF
;
A
#
# COMPACT_ATOMS: atom_id res chain seq x y z
N MET A 1 -72.41 -100.01 10.67
CA MET A 1 -71.61 -100.64 11.75
C MET A 1 -70.15 -100.40 11.44
N LYS A 2 -69.32 -100.07 12.46
CA LYS A 2 -67.86 -100.26 12.45
C LYS A 2 -67.48 -101.52 11.65
N CYS A 3 -66.43 -101.48 10.82
CA CYS A 3 -65.38 -102.51 10.86
C CYS A 3 -64.18 -102.19 9.95
N PHE A 4 -63.00 -102.23 10.58
CA PHE A 4 -61.70 -102.69 10.11
C PHE A 4 -61.45 -103.02 8.62
N LEU A 5 -60.33 -102.48 8.14
CA LEU A 5 -59.56 -102.91 6.98
C LEU A 5 -59.03 -104.36 7.14
N ARG A 6 -59.28 -105.20 6.13
CA ARG A 6 -58.47 -106.35 5.62
C ARG A 6 -59.14 -106.84 4.31
N ASN A 7 -58.47 -107.32 3.25
CA ASN A 7 -57.07 -107.64 2.98
C ASN A 7 -56.88 -107.93 1.45
N ASP A 8 -55.63 -108.17 1.05
CA ASP A 8 -55.18 -109.01 -0.09
C ASP A 8 -55.14 -108.40 -1.50
N LYS A 9 -54.22 -107.45 -1.68
CA LYS A 9 -53.21 -107.40 -2.76
C LYS A 9 -52.28 -106.21 -2.49
N GLY A 10 -50.97 -106.45 -2.46
CA GLY A 10 -49.93 -105.53 -1.99
C GLY A 10 -49.71 -104.24 -2.79
N ALA A 11 -50.77 -103.50 -3.12
CA ALA A 11 -50.71 -102.21 -3.82
C ALA A 11 -50.76 -101.00 -2.86
N ALA A 12 -51.36 -101.13 -1.67
CA ALA A 12 -51.57 -99.99 -0.78
C ALA A 12 -50.27 -99.38 -0.23
N LEU A 13 -49.28 -100.21 0.14
CA LEU A 13 -47.98 -99.74 0.64
C LEU A 13 -47.21 -98.98 -0.44
N ILE A 14 -47.24 -99.49 -1.68
CA ILE A 14 -46.57 -98.86 -2.83
C ILE A 14 -47.22 -97.49 -3.12
N THR A 15 -48.55 -97.41 -3.10
CA THR A 15 -49.26 -96.13 -3.30
C THR A 15 -48.95 -95.12 -2.20
N VAL A 16 -48.90 -95.54 -0.93
CA VAL A 16 -48.52 -94.66 0.19
C VAL A 16 -47.07 -94.19 0.03
N ILE A 17 -46.12 -95.09 -0.26
CA ILE A 17 -44.72 -94.72 -0.49
C ILE A 17 -44.60 -93.72 -1.65
N ILE A 18 -45.30 -93.95 -2.77
CA ILE A 18 -45.29 -93.04 -3.92
C ILE A 18 -45.86 -91.67 -3.52
N ILE A 19 -47.02 -91.63 -2.86
CA ILE A 19 -47.64 -90.36 -2.43
C ILE A 19 -46.75 -89.62 -1.43
N THR A 20 -46.20 -90.30 -0.42
CA THR A 20 -45.32 -89.67 0.58
C THR A 20 -44.00 -89.20 -0.05
N THR A 21 -43.44 -89.94 -1.01
CA THR A 21 -42.24 -89.53 -1.75
C THR A 21 -42.51 -88.31 -2.63
N ILE A 22 -43.66 -88.27 -3.31
CA ILE A 22 -44.10 -87.12 -4.10
C ILE A 22 -44.29 -85.90 -3.18
N ILE A 23 -44.94 -86.04 -2.03
CA ILE A 23 -45.14 -84.94 -1.07
C ILE A 23 -43.81 -84.45 -0.50
N LEU A 24 -42.86 -85.34 -0.18
CA LEU A 24 -41.52 -84.96 0.28
C LEU A 24 -40.72 -84.23 -0.81
N LEU A 25 -40.78 -84.69 -2.05
CA LEU A 25 -40.15 -84.01 -3.18
C LEU A 25 -40.75 -82.63 -3.42
N PHE A 26 -42.08 -82.51 -3.47
CA PHE A 26 -42.75 -81.22 -3.61
C PHE A 26 -42.50 -80.29 -2.42
N GLY A 27 -42.49 -80.83 -1.19
CA GLY A 27 -42.16 -80.09 0.02
C GLY A 27 -40.74 -79.55 0.01
N ALA A 28 -39.76 -80.37 -0.41
CA ALA A 28 -38.37 -79.95 -0.56
C ALA A 28 -38.20 -78.87 -1.64
N VAL A 29 -38.90 -79.00 -2.77
CA VAL A 29 -38.90 -78.00 -3.85
C VAL A 29 -39.53 -76.69 -3.38
N LEU A 30 -40.65 -76.73 -2.65
CA LEU A 30 -41.31 -75.54 -2.10
C LEU A 30 -40.43 -74.84 -1.06
N VAL A 31 -39.83 -75.58 -0.13
CA VAL A 31 -38.91 -74.99 0.85
C VAL A 31 -37.69 -74.37 0.16
N ASN A 32 -37.12 -75.04 -0.84
CA ASN A 32 -36.01 -74.48 -1.62
C ASN A 32 -36.42 -73.21 -2.38
N ALA A 33 -37.61 -73.19 -3.00
CA ALA A 33 -38.14 -72.01 -3.69
C ALA A 33 -38.40 -70.85 -2.71
N SER A 34 -38.96 -71.12 -1.53
CA SER A 34 -39.17 -70.11 -0.48
C SER A 34 -37.85 -69.56 0.06
N VAL A 35 -36.84 -70.41 0.25
CA VAL A 35 -35.50 -69.98 0.68
C VAL A 35 -34.85 -69.12 -0.42
N GLN A 36 -34.92 -69.53 -1.69
CA GLN A 36 -34.39 -68.72 -2.80
C GLN A 36 -35.10 -67.37 -2.92
N GLY A 37 -36.43 -67.34 -2.77
CA GLY A 37 -37.21 -66.11 -2.73
C GLY A 37 -36.78 -65.18 -1.60
N LEU A 38 -36.61 -65.70 -0.39
CA LEU A 38 -36.12 -64.92 0.76
C LEU A 38 -34.71 -64.37 0.52
N LYS A 39 -33.81 -65.16 -0.07
CA LYS A 39 -32.44 -64.71 -0.43
C LYS A 39 -32.49 -63.55 -1.43
N LEU A 40 -33.30 -63.67 -2.48
CA LEU A 40 -33.47 -62.63 -3.50
C LEU A 40 -34.03 -61.33 -2.90
N THR A 41 -35.07 -61.41 -2.07
CA THR A 41 -35.66 -60.23 -1.42
C THR A 41 -34.67 -59.55 -0.47
N LYS A 42 -33.94 -60.32 0.36
CA LYS A 42 -32.92 -59.75 1.25
C LYS A 42 -31.77 -59.11 0.48
N HIS A 43 -31.31 -59.74 -0.61
CA HIS A 43 -30.25 -59.19 -1.44
C HIS A 43 -30.68 -57.89 -2.13
N SER A 44 -31.90 -57.83 -2.68
CA SER A 44 -32.47 -56.59 -3.25
C SER A 44 -32.52 -55.46 -2.22
N ARG A 45 -33.02 -55.74 -1.01
CA ARG A 45 -33.10 -54.74 0.07
C ARG A 45 -31.72 -54.23 0.49
N ASN A 46 -30.73 -55.11 0.60
CA ASN A 46 -29.38 -54.72 0.96
C ASN A 46 -28.71 -53.86 -0.15
N ILE A 47 -29.10 -54.05 -1.41
CA ILE A 47 -28.66 -53.18 -2.53
C ILE A 47 -29.22 -51.76 -2.35
N ASP A 48 -30.49 -51.65 -1.97
CA ASP A 48 -31.12 -50.34 -1.76
C ASP A 48 -30.48 -49.60 -0.58
N PHE A 49 -30.15 -50.30 0.52
CA PHE A 49 -29.42 -49.70 1.65
C PHE A 49 -27.98 -49.29 1.32
N ALA A 50 -27.25 -50.12 0.58
CA ALA A 50 -25.92 -49.76 0.11
C ALA A 50 -25.96 -48.53 -0.80
N ARG A 51 -26.99 -48.43 -1.66
CA ARG A 51 -27.21 -47.25 -2.51
C ARG A 51 -27.50 -45.99 -1.70
N TYR A 52 -28.47 -46.07 -0.79
CA TYR A 52 -28.81 -44.95 0.10
C TYR A 52 -27.58 -44.44 0.87
N ALA A 53 -26.83 -45.36 1.48
CA ALA A 53 -25.61 -45.01 2.20
C ALA A 53 -24.56 -44.34 1.31
N GLY A 54 -24.39 -44.82 0.07
CA GLY A 54 -23.46 -44.20 -0.87
C GLY A 54 -23.87 -42.79 -1.28
N ASP A 55 -25.15 -42.57 -1.57
CA ASP A 55 -25.68 -41.24 -1.89
C ASP A 55 -25.48 -40.26 -0.71
N THR A 56 -25.77 -40.69 0.52
CA THR A 56 -25.53 -39.88 1.74
C THR A 56 -24.05 -39.60 1.98
N ALA A 57 -23.17 -40.58 1.79
CA ALA A 57 -21.74 -40.40 1.99
C ALA A 57 -21.13 -39.42 0.97
N ILE A 58 -21.58 -39.47 -0.29
CA ILE A 58 -21.24 -38.50 -1.33
C ILE A 58 -21.62 -37.09 -0.90
N GLU A 59 -22.86 -36.88 -0.43
CA GLU A 59 -23.32 -35.58 0.03
C GLU A 59 -22.47 -35.04 1.19
N ASN A 60 -22.13 -35.89 2.16
CA ASN A 60 -21.23 -35.55 3.26
C ASN A 60 -19.84 -35.13 2.77
N TRP A 61 -19.26 -35.86 1.81
CA TRP A 61 -17.96 -35.50 1.23
C TRP A 61 -18.03 -34.19 0.47
N PHE A 62 -19.05 -33.97 -0.37
CA PHE A 62 -19.23 -32.70 -1.05
C PHE A 62 -19.42 -31.53 -0.08
N ASN A 63 -20.17 -31.69 1.00
CA ASN A 63 -20.31 -30.64 2.01
C ASN A 63 -18.98 -30.35 2.74
N LYS A 64 -18.15 -31.38 2.96
CA LYS A 64 -16.80 -31.20 3.52
C LYS A 64 -15.89 -30.44 2.54
N ILE A 65 -15.98 -30.73 1.24
CA ILE A 65 -15.25 -29.99 0.20
C ILE A 65 -15.70 -28.53 0.18
N ILE A 66 -17.01 -28.24 0.18
CA ILE A 66 -17.53 -26.85 0.25
C ILE A 66 -16.92 -26.09 1.43
N LYS A 67 -16.94 -26.70 2.62
CA LYS A 67 -16.40 -26.06 3.83
C LYS A 67 -14.90 -25.79 3.76
N LYS A 68 -14.15 -26.61 3.03
CA LYS A 68 -12.69 -26.48 2.88
C LYS A 68 -12.30 -25.48 1.82
N VAL A 69 -12.96 -25.53 0.67
CA VAL A 69 -12.76 -24.57 -0.41
C VAL A 69 -13.12 -23.16 0.06
N GLY A 70 -14.19 -23.01 0.84
CA GLY A 70 -14.61 -21.73 1.41
C GLY A 70 -13.92 -21.33 2.72
N SER A 71 -12.84 -22.00 3.14
CA SER A 71 -12.06 -21.57 4.31
C SER A 71 -10.86 -20.72 3.89
N ASP A 72 -10.68 -19.57 4.54
CA ASP A 72 -9.55 -18.66 4.32
C ASP A 72 -8.21 -19.41 4.36
N GLY A 73 -7.36 -19.15 3.37
CA GLY A 73 -6.03 -19.76 3.24
C GLY A 73 -6.01 -21.17 2.66
N PHE A 74 -7.13 -21.73 2.19
CA PHE A 74 -7.11 -23.01 1.49
C PHE A 74 -6.44 -22.90 0.11
N ILE A 75 -6.67 -21.80 -0.62
CA ILE A 75 -5.93 -21.42 -1.83
C ILE A 75 -5.28 -20.08 -1.53
N ASP A 76 -3.95 -20.07 -1.37
CA ASP A 76 -3.14 -18.90 -1.04
C ASP A 76 -2.13 -18.59 -2.16
N ASP A 77 -1.44 -17.45 -2.04
CA ASP A 77 -0.46 -17.01 -3.03
C ASP A 77 0.67 -18.03 -3.23
N ASP A 78 1.12 -18.69 -2.16
CA ASP A 78 2.18 -19.70 -2.19
C ASP A 78 1.75 -20.93 -2.99
N PHE A 79 0.50 -21.38 -2.82
CA PHE A 79 -0.07 -22.47 -3.61
C PHE A 79 -0.14 -22.09 -5.10
N ILE A 80 -0.67 -20.91 -5.41
CA ILE A 80 -0.78 -20.45 -6.81
C ILE A 80 0.59 -20.31 -7.46
N GLN A 81 1.56 -19.70 -6.75
CA GLN A 81 2.93 -19.58 -7.23
C GLN A 81 3.58 -20.97 -7.46
N GLY A 82 3.31 -21.94 -6.58
CA GLY A 82 3.78 -23.32 -6.74
C GLY A 82 3.24 -24.01 -8.00
N VAL A 83 2.04 -23.65 -8.46
CA VAL A 83 1.38 -24.26 -9.63
C VAL A 83 1.71 -23.51 -10.94
N LEU A 84 1.64 -22.18 -10.93
CA LEU A 84 1.75 -21.33 -12.13
C LEU A 84 3.14 -20.68 -12.30
N GLY A 85 4.01 -20.79 -11.29
CA GLY A 85 5.33 -20.15 -11.24
C GLY A 85 5.31 -18.68 -10.82
N GLU A 86 4.18 -17.99 -11.05
CA GLU A 86 3.92 -16.59 -10.67
C GLU A 86 2.41 -16.40 -10.42
N VAL A 87 2.02 -15.41 -9.61
CA VAL A 87 0.60 -15.10 -9.30
C VAL A 87 0.00 -14.24 -10.41
N ASN A 88 -0.06 -14.81 -11.62
CA ASN A 88 -0.55 -14.16 -12.83
C ASN A 88 -1.58 -15.03 -13.56
N TYR A 89 -2.84 -14.57 -13.56
CA TYR A 89 -3.95 -15.31 -14.17
C TYR A 89 -4.12 -15.07 -15.66
N SER A 90 -3.27 -14.25 -16.30
CA SER A 90 -3.31 -14.06 -17.76
C SER A 90 -3.03 -15.37 -18.53
N LYS A 91 -2.28 -16.29 -17.91
CA LYS A 91 -1.98 -17.61 -18.45
C LYS A 91 -3.17 -18.59 -18.37
N LEU A 92 -4.11 -18.37 -17.44
CA LEU A 92 -5.38 -19.12 -17.32
C LEU A 92 -6.39 -18.82 -18.46
N SER A 93 -5.92 -18.28 -19.59
CA SER A 93 -6.69 -18.16 -20.83
C SER A 93 -6.65 -19.44 -21.69
N ASP A 94 -5.73 -20.37 -21.37
CA ASP A 94 -5.66 -21.70 -21.99
C ASP A 94 -6.46 -22.74 -21.19
N THR A 95 -7.25 -23.56 -21.90
CA THR A 95 -8.05 -24.64 -21.30
C THR A 95 -7.18 -25.67 -20.58
N ASP A 96 -5.94 -25.87 -21.02
CA ASP A 96 -5.04 -26.85 -20.42
C ASP A 96 -4.46 -26.38 -19.08
N GLU A 97 -4.20 -25.07 -18.93
CA GLU A 97 -3.72 -24.51 -17.66
C GLU A 97 -4.82 -24.44 -16.59
N VAL A 98 -6.05 -24.07 -16.99
CA VAL A 98 -7.23 -24.12 -16.11
C VAL A 98 -7.45 -25.53 -15.57
N LYS A 99 -7.28 -26.55 -16.44
CA LYS A 99 -7.34 -27.96 -16.02
C LYS A 99 -6.18 -28.35 -15.11
N ASN A 100 -4.96 -27.87 -15.37
CA ASN A 100 -3.81 -28.14 -14.52
C ASN A 100 -4.04 -27.61 -13.09
N LEU A 101 -4.48 -26.36 -12.96
CA LEU A 101 -4.82 -25.76 -11.68
C LEU A 101 -5.93 -26.54 -10.96
N ALA A 102 -7.01 -26.89 -11.65
CA ALA A 102 -8.08 -27.70 -11.09
C ALA A 102 -7.58 -29.08 -10.59
N ASN A 103 -6.65 -29.71 -11.31
CA ASN A 103 -6.05 -30.98 -10.91
C ASN A 103 -5.19 -30.86 -9.64
N GLU A 104 -4.39 -29.79 -9.51
CA GLU A 104 -3.61 -29.55 -8.29
C GLU A 104 -4.50 -29.25 -7.07
N ILE A 105 -5.61 -28.52 -7.27
CA ILE A 105 -6.61 -28.31 -6.22
C ILE A 105 -7.22 -29.65 -5.77
N ILE A 106 -7.55 -30.54 -6.71
CA ILE A 106 -8.05 -31.88 -6.38
C ILE A 106 -7.01 -32.70 -5.63
N LYS A 107 -5.73 -32.63 -6.00
CA LYS A 107 -4.65 -33.28 -5.24
C LYS A 107 -4.62 -32.78 -3.80
N LYS A 108 -4.71 -31.46 -3.58
CA LYS A 108 -4.79 -30.88 -2.23
C LYS A 108 -6.01 -31.40 -1.47
N ILE A 109 -7.20 -31.37 -2.08
CA ILE A 109 -8.44 -31.91 -1.50
C ILE A 109 -8.28 -33.38 -1.09
N LYS A 110 -7.70 -34.23 -1.95
CA LYS A 110 -7.49 -35.66 -1.69
C LYS A 110 -6.67 -35.90 -0.42
N THR A 111 -5.66 -35.08 -0.13
CA THR A 111 -4.85 -35.23 1.10
C THR A 111 -5.63 -34.96 2.39
N GLU A 112 -6.76 -34.27 2.32
CA GLU A 112 -7.55 -33.85 3.49
C GLU A 112 -8.90 -34.57 3.63
N LEU A 113 -9.26 -35.43 2.67
CA LEU A 113 -10.46 -36.23 2.70
C LEU A 113 -10.24 -37.53 3.48
N ASN A 114 -11.22 -37.90 4.29
CA ASN A 114 -11.24 -39.22 4.91
C ASN A 114 -11.76 -40.22 3.87
N GLU A 115 -11.01 -41.29 3.62
CA GLU A 115 -11.32 -42.27 2.57
C GLU A 115 -12.54 -43.16 2.91
N ARG A 116 -12.98 -43.17 4.17
CA ARG A 116 -14.02 -44.07 4.70
C ARG A 116 -15.03 -43.30 5.55
N GLN A 117 -16.30 -43.64 5.36
CA GLN A 117 -17.42 -43.22 6.21
C GLN A 117 -18.26 -44.44 6.63
N PHE A 118 -18.95 -44.31 7.76
CA PHE A 118 -19.98 -45.26 8.17
C PHE A 118 -21.31 -44.53 8.23
N ILE A 119 -22.30 -45.02 7.50
CA ILE A 119 -23.63 -44.42 7.42
C ILE A 119 -24.61 -45.32 8.15
N ASP A 120 -25.31 -44.73 9.11
CA ASP A 120 -26.42 -45.40 9.79
C ASP A 120 -27.61 -45.51 8.82
N VAL A 121 -28.04 -46.74 8.54
CA VAL A 121 -29.19 -47.02 7.67
C VAL A 121 -30.42 -47.47 8.48
N SER A 122 -30.34 -47.48 9.81
CA SER A 122 -31.42 -47.91 10.71
C SER A 122 -32.63 -47.01 10.66
N ALA A 123 -32.48 -45.71 10.34
CA ALA A 123 -33.59 -44.78 10.17
C ALA A 123 -34.57 -45.24 9.08
N VAL A 124 -34.07 -45.85 7.99
CA VAL A 124 -34.88 -46.38 6.88
C VAL A 124 -35.65 -47.66 7.29
N LEU A 125 -35.23 -48.35 8.37
CA LEU A 125 -35.98 -49.47 8.95
C LEU A 125 -37.18 -49.00 9.80
N SER A 126 -37.25 -47.72 10.16
CA SER A 126 -38.22 -47.17 11.11
C SER A 126 -39.36 -46.35 10.49
N GLU A 127 -39.55 -46.38 9.16
CA GLU A 127 -40.74 -45.80 8.51
C GLU A 127 -42.01 -46.64 8.73
N SER A 128 -42.38 -46.78 10.00
CA SER A 128 -43.76 -46.68 10.45
C SER A 128 -43.76 -45.87 11.75
N ASN A 129 -44.20 -44.60 11.63
CA ASN A 129 -44.55 -43.61 12.67
C ASN A 129 -43.53 -42.48 12.91
N ASN A 130 -43.91 -41.27 12.47
CA ASN A 130 -43.44 -39.99 13.03
C ASN A 130 -43.56 -40.01 14.56
N VAL A 131 -42.53 -39.62 15.33
CA VAL A 131 -42.76 -38.96 16.62
C VAL A 131 -41.59 -38.03 17.03
N GLU A 132 -41.96 -36.78 17.35
CA GLU A 132 -41.25 -35.84 18.22
C GLU A 132 -41.52 -36.24 19.69
N ILE A 133 -40.51 -36.32 20.57
CA ILE A 133 -40.72 -36.59 22.01
C ILE A 133 -40.01 -35.56 22.89
N ASP A 134 -40.79 -34.87 23.72
CA ASP A 134 -40.40 -33.97 24.83
C ASP A 134 -39.44 -32.80 24.50
N GLY A 135 -39.60 -32.19 23.33
CA GLY A 135 -39.09 -30.84 23.07
C GLY A 135 -37.56 -30.68 23.07
N LYS A 136 -36.79 -31.76 22.89
CA LYS A 136 -35.33 -31.70 22.71
C LYS A 136 -34.86 -32.52 21.51
N THR A 137 -34.32 -31.82 20.53
CA THR A 137 -33.52 -32.34 19.41
C THR A 137 -32.17 -32.82 19.94
N ILE A 138 -31.77 -34.07 19.65
CA ILE A 138 -30.42 -34.55 19.97
C ILE A 138 -29.46 -34.01 18.91
N GLN A 139 -28.59 -33.10 19.32
CA GLN A 139 -27.48 -32.52 18.56
C GLN A 139 -26.18 -32.99 19.23
N ASN A 140 -25.47 -33.99 18.69
CA ASN A 140 -24.01 -34.14 18.72
C ASN A 140 -23.54 -35.56 18.37
N LEU A 141 -22.56 -35.65 17.46
CA LEU A 141 -21.85 -36.86 17.01
C LEU A 141 -20.74 -37.34 18.00
N GLY A 142 -20.66 -36.77 19.21
CA GLY A 142 -19.51 -36.92 20.11
C GLY A 142 -19.42 -38.21 20.94
N GLU A 143 -20.45 -39.07 20.94
CA GLU A 143 -20.50 -40.24 21.84
C GLU A 143 -20.18 -41.59 21.17
N LEU A 144 -19.83 -41.61 19.88
CA LEU A 144 -19.49 -42.86 19.17
C LEU A 144 -18.03 -43.33 19.38
N GLN A 145 -17.17 -42.53 20.03
CA GLN A 145 -15.82 -42.96 20.42
C GLN A 145 -15.82 -43.59 21.81
N GLY A 146 -16.34 -44.82 21.92
CA GLY A 146 -16.32 -45.55 23.19
C GLY A 146 -16.69 -47.02 23.17
N PHE A 147 -17.21 -47.55 22.05
CA PHE A 147 -17.64 -48.95 21.99
C PHE A 147 -16.50 -49.86 21.52
N SER A 148 -15.89 -50.57 22.47
CA SER A 148 -15.11 -51.78 22.19
C SER A 148 -16.08 -52.88 21.78
N TYR A 149 -16.19 -53.13 20.47
CA TYR A 149 -16.95 -54.28 19.96
C TYR A 149 -16.10 -55.54 20.07
N GLY A 150 -16.62 -56.54 20.79
CA GLY A 150 -16.01 -57.86 20.85
C GLY A 150 -16.07 -58.54 19.48
N ALA A 151 -15.03 -59.30 19.13
CA ALA A 151 -15.00 -60.10 17.92
C ALA A 151 -16.15 -61.13 17.95
N GLY A 152 -17.27 -60.82 17.30
CA GLY A 152 -18.47 -61.66 17.26
C GLY A 152 -19.79 -60.94 17.04
N ASP A 153 -19.87 -59.63 17.31
CA ASP A 153 -21.12 -58.87 17.10
C ASP A 153 -21.27 -58.44 15.63
N ALA A 154 -22.31 -58.93 14.97
CA ALA A 154 -22.68 -58.46 13.64
C ALA A 154 -23.26 -57.04 13.74
N ILE A 155 -22.54 -56.06 13.21
CA ILE A 155 -23.05 -54.69 13.04
C ILE A 155 -24.13 -54.74 11.95
N THR A 156 -25.41 -54.80 12.32
CA THR A 156 -26.54 -54.94 11.38
C THR A 156 -27.07 -53.62 10.83
N ASP A 157 -26.60 -52.48 11.35
CA ASP A 157 -27.30 -51.19 11.19
C ASP A 157 -26.48 -50.11 10.47
N PHE A 158 -25.20 -50.38 10.17
CA PHE A 158 -24.31 -49.43 9.49
C PHE A 158 -23.81 -49.97 8.16
N SER A 159 -23.86 -49.13 7.12
CA SER A 159 -23.22 -49.38 5.83
C SER A 159 -21.85 -48.70 5.81
N GLU A 160 -20.84 -49.44 5.39
CA GLU A 160 -19.50 -48.89 5.18
C GLU A 160 -19.40 -48.34 3.76
N VAL A 161 -19.02 -47.08 3.63
CA VAL A 161 -18.77 -46.45 2.33
C VAL A 161 -17.32 -46.02 2.25
N ARG A 162 -16.64 -46.40 1.17
CA ARG A 162 -15.27 -45.99 0.86
C ARG A 162 -15.24 -45.20 -0.43
N ILE A 163 -14.38 -44.18 -0.51
CA ILE A 163 -14.01 -43.63 -1.81
C ILE A 163 -13.30 -44.74 -2.58
N ASN A 164 -13.70 -44.96 -3.83
CA ASN A 164 -13.08 -45.99 -4.64
C ASN A 164 -11.62 -45.61 -4.94
N THR A 165 -10.74 -46.59 -5.14
CA THR A 165 -9.35 -46.32 -5.53
C THR A 165 -9.13 -46.68 -6.98
N VAL A 166 -8.53 -45.77 -7.73
CA VAL A 166 -8.02 -45.99 -9.09
C VAL A 166 -6.51 -46.24 -9.04
N ILE A 167 -6.01 -47.03 -9.98
CA ILE A 167 -4.57 -47.23 -10.16
C ILE A 167 -4.14 -46.28 -11.27
N ASP A 168 -3.20 -45.38 -10.97
CA ASP A 168 -2.65 -44.48 -11.98
C ASP A 168 -1.79 -45.25 -13.01
N GLY A 169 -1.36 -44.57 -14.09
CA GLY A 169 -0.52 -45.17 -15.14
C GLY A 169 0.85 -45.67 -14.66
N GLU A 170 1.24 -45.37 -13.43
CA GLU A 170 2.52 -45.73 -12.80
C GLU A 170 2.37 -46.80 -11.70
N GLY A 171 1.14 -47.24 -11.41
CA GLY A 171 0.85 -48.29 -10.45
C GLY A 171 0.53 -47.81 -9.02
N ASN A 172 0.43 -46.51 -8.78
CA ASN A 172 0.05 -45.96 -7.47
C ASN A 172 -1.48 -45.99 -7.31
N LYS A 173 -1.94 -46.24 -6.09
CA LYS A 173 -3.36 -46.16 -5.74
C LYS A 173 -3.71 -44.73 -5.38
N ASP A 174 -4.69 -44.17 -6.08
CA ASP A 174 -5.22 -42.83 -5.83
C ASP A 174 -6.74 -42.90 -5.60
N LEU A 175 -7.29 -41.91 -4.93
CA LEU A 175 -8.74 -41.77 -4.71
C LEU A 175 -9.44 -41.44 -6.03
N ALA A 176 -10.61 -42.06 -6.27
CA ALA A 176 -11.47 -41.82 -7.42
C ALA A 176 -12.24 -40.49 -7.30
N LEU A 177 -11.46 -39.41 -7.22
CA LEU A 177 -11.85 -38.01 -7.36
C LEU A 177 -11.22 -37.49 -8.64
N GLU A 178 -12.03 -36.93 -9.55
CA GLU A 178 -11.56 -36.40 -10.83
C GLU A 178 -12.15 -35.03 -11.16
N VAL A 179 -11.41 -34.25 -11.96
CA VAL A 179 -11.91 -33.03 -12.58
C VAL A 179 -12.68 -33.41 -13.83
N VAL A 180 -14.01 -33.21 -13.81
CA VAL A 180 -14.89 -33.46 -14.96
C VAL A 180 -14.87 -32.27 -15.91
N ALA A 181 -14.94 -31.06 -15.35
CA ALA A 181 -14.87 -29.80 -16.06
C ALA A 181 -14.25 -28.73 -15.16
N ALA A 182 -13.61 -27.74 -15.77
CA ALA A 182 -13.09 -26.56 -15.09
C ALA A 182 -13.25 -25.36 -16.02
N ASP A 183 -13.69 -24.23 -15.46
CA ASP A 183 -13.87 -22.97 -16.17
C ASP A 183 -13.46 -21.81 -15.26
N PHE A 184 -12.80 -20.80 -15.82
CA PHE A 184 -12.26 -19.67 -15.07
C PHE A 184 -12.89 -18.36 -15.55
N ASP A 185 -13.54 -17.65 -14.63
CA ASP A 185 -14.05 -16.30 -14.87
C ASP A 185 -13.03 -15.25 -14.42
N SER A 186 -12.25 -14.75 -15.38
CA SER A 186 -11.28 -13.67 -15.16
C SER A 186 -11.87 -12.35 -14.63
N SER A 187 -13.19 -12.14 -14.73
CA SER A 187 -13.83 -10.90 -14.28
C SER A 187 -14.17 -10.90 -12.80
N SER A 188 -14.44 -12.08 -12.24
CA SER A 188 -14.76 -12.30 -10.82
C SER A 188 -13.64 -13.03 -10.07
N ASN A 189 -12.59 -13.47 -10.78
CA ASN A 189 -11.50 -14.29 -10.26
C ASN A 189 -11.97 -15.61 -9.62
N ILE A 190 -13.06 -16.17 -10.17
CA ILE A 190 -13.67 -17.41 -9.69
C ILE A 190 -13.32 -18.54 -10.65
N LEU A 191 -12.73 -19.61 -10.10
CA LEU A 191 -12.56 -20.89 -10.77
C LEU A 191 -13.74 -21.81 -10.42
N THR A 192 -14.55 -22.17 -11.42
CA THR A 192 -15.61 -23.17 -11.27
C THR A 192 -15.08 -24.54 -11.63
N VAL A 193 -15.04 -25.46 -10.67
CA VAL A 193 -14.57 -26.85 -10.86
C VAL A 193 -15.72 -27.83 -10.66
N THR A 194 -16.01 -28.66 -11.66
CA THR A 194 -16.92 -29.81 -11.53
C THR A 194 -16.13 -31.04 -11.12
N ILE A 195 -16.41 -31.55 -9.93
CA ILE A 195 -15.72 -32.70 -9.33
C ILE A 195 -16.60 -33.94 -9.44
N GLY A 196 -16.04 -35.00 -10.02
CA GLY A 196 -16.62 -36.34 -10.04
C GLY A 196 -16.07 -37.17 -8.87
N LEU A 197 -16.96 -37.84 -8.13
CA LEU A 197 -16.60 -38.72 -7.01
C LEU A 197 -17.22 -40.10 -7.20
N THR A 198 -16.38 -41.13 -7.21
CA THR A 198 -16.82 -42.54 -7.20
C THR A 198 -16.62 -43.17 -5.82
N VAL A 199 -17.68 -43.74 -5.27
CA VAL A 199 -17.67 -44.42 -3.98
C VAL A 199 -18.09 -45.87 -4.12
N ASN A 200 -17.68 -46.68 -3.17
CA ASN A 200 -18.03 -48.08 -3.04
C ASN A 200 -18.74 -48.27 -1.69
N ALA A 201 -20.00 -48.67 -1.75
CA ALA A 201 -20.81 -48.95 -0.56
C ALA A 201 -20.97 -50.46 -0.34
N LEU A 202 -20.73 -50.88 0.90
CA LEU A 202 -20.85 -52.26 1.37
C LEU A 202 -21.82 -52.32 2.56
N TYR A 203 -22.86 -53.16 2.42
CA TYR A 203 -23.79 -53.44 3.50
C TYR A 203 -23.95 -54.94 3.72
N SER A 204 -23.93 -55.39 4.98
CA SER A 204 -24.08 -56.80 5.36
C SER A 204 -25.09 -56.99 6.47
N ASP A 205 -26.09 -57.84 6.24
CA ASP A 205 -27.07 -58.30 7.23
C ASP A 205 -26.88 -59.81 7.46
N GLY A 206 -26.03 -60.16 8.44
CA GLY A 206 -25.68 -61.55 8.77
C GLY A 206 -24.94 -62.28 7.63
N ILE A 207 -25.50 -63.38 7.13
CA ILE A 207 -24.94 -64.17 6.00
C ILE A 207 -25.25 -63.58 4.61
N TYR A 208 -25.95 -62.45 4.54
CA TYR A 208 -26.34 -61.80 3.29
C TYR A 208 -25.60 -60.47 3.14
N SER A 209 -24.54 -60.46 2.33
CA SER A 209 -23.85 -59.24 1.92
C SER A 209 -24.33 -58.77 0.54
N THR A 210 -24.24 -57.48 0.30
CA THR A 210 -24.14 -56.96 -1.07
C THR A 210 -22.72 -56.99 -1.56
N ASP A 211 -22.56 -57.26 -2.85
CA ASP A 211 -21.30 -57.02 -3.54
C ASP A 211 -21.10 -55.50 -3.73
N ASN A 212 -19.84 -55.06 -3.63
CA ASN A 212 -19.36 -53.69 -3.77
C ASN A 212 -20.16 -52.86 -4.79
N ARG A 213 -21.04 -51.98 -4.31
CA ARG A 213 -21.85 -51.10 -5.17
C ARG A 213 -21.06 -49.82 -5.46
N LEU A 214 -20.67 -49.66 -6.72
CA LEU A 214 -20.09 -48.43 -7.22
C LEU A 214 -21.20 -47.39 -7.49
N ILE A 215 -21.01 -46.20 -6.94
CA ILE A 215 -21.92 -45.06 -7.07
C ILE A 215 -21.07 -43.85 -7.46
N TYR A 216 -21.54 -43.08 -8.44
CA TYR A 216 -20.85 -41.92 -9.00
C TYR A 216 -21.76 -40.71 -8.95
N ALA A 217 -21.20 -39.55 -8.58
CA ALA A 217 -21.89 -38.27 -8.62
C ALA A 217 -20.93 -37.14 -8.98
N GLU A 218 -21.49 -36.07 -9.51
CA GLU A 218 -20.79 -34.83 -9.89
C GLU A 218 -21.38 -33.64 -9.17
N LYS A 219 -20.54 -32.67 -8.80
CA LYS A 219 -20.97 -31.37 -8.28
C LYS A 219 -20.00 -30.27 -8.69
N SER A 220 -20.52 -29.08 -8.97
CA SER A 220 -19.70 -27.88 -9.24
C SER A 220 -19.42 -27.10 -7.96
N PHE A 221 -18.21 -26.56 -7.88
CA PHE A 221 -17.70 -25.77 -6.77
C PHE A 221 -17.11 -24.49 -7.32
N GLU A 222 -17.49 -23.35 -6.74
CA GLU A 222 -16.89 -22.04 -7.03
C GLU A 222 -15.74 -21.83 -6.04
N ILE A 223 -14.56 -21.53 -6.58
CA ILE A 223 -13.32 -21.33 -5.83
C ILE A 223 -12.82 -19.92 -6.15
N GLU A 224 -12.79 -19.05 -5.16
CA GLU A 224 -12.21 -17.71 -5.29
C GLU A 224 -10.68 -17.83 -5.26
N LEU A 225 -10.00 -17.31 -6.28
CA LEU A 225 -8.54 -17.27 -6.32
C LEU A 225 -8.03 -15.99 -5.61
N PRO A 226 -6.79 -15.99 -5.08
CA PRO A 226 -6.16 -14.76 -4.58
C PRO A 226 -6.15 -13.67 -5.64
N GLU A 227 -6.24 -12.39 -5.28
CA GLU A 227 -6.12 -11.29 -6.26
C GLU A 227 -4.75 -11.33 -6.96
N PRO A 228 -4.68 -11.15 -8.30
CA PRO A 228 -3.40 -11.17 -9.01
C PRO A 228 -2.51 -10.01 -8.55
N LYS A 229 -1.27 -10.32 -8.17
CA LYS A 229 -0.31 -9.31 -7.67
C LYS A 229 0.33 -8.45 -8.75
N ASP A 230 0.12 -8.77 -10.03
CA ASP A 230 0.78 -8.11 -11.17
C ASP A 230 0.03 -6.86 -11.70
N GLY A 231 -0.76 -6.20 -10.86
CA GLY A 231 -1.54 -5.00 -11.21
C GLY A 231 -1.05 -3.73 -10.52
N PHE A 232 -1.29 -2.57 -11.12
CA PHE A 232 -1.16 -1.30 -10.41
C PHE A 232 -2.27 -1.20 -9.38
N GLU A 233 -1.90 -1.08 -8.11
CA GLU A 233 -2.85 -0.92 -7.01
C GLU A 233 -3.13 0.56 -6.72
N LEU A 234 -4.41 0.95 -6.75
CA LEU A 234 -4.81 2.32 -6.44
C LEU A 234 -4.76 2.60 -4.93
N GLU A 235 -3.69 3.24 -4.45
CA GLU A 235 -3.50 3.56 -3.02
C GLU A 235 -3.44 5.07 -2.71
N TYR A 236 -3.84 5.91 -3.65
CA TYR A 236 -3.63 7.36 -3.57
C TYR A 236 -4.94 8.15 -3.72
N ALA A 237 -5.09 9.19 -2.92
CA ALA A 237 -6.12 10.22 -3.12
C ALA A 237 -5.83 11.01 -4.41
N ILE A 238 -4.55 11.34 -4.62
CA ILE A 238 -4.08 12.03 -5.81
C ILE A 238 -2.82 11.34 -6.31
N LEU A 239 -2.84 10.85 -7.55
CA LEU A 239 -1.66 10.44 -8.29
C LEU A 239 -1.55 11.29 -9.55
N THR A 240 -0.47 12.03 -9.69
CA THR A 240 -0.23 12.85 -10.89
C THR A 240 1.19 12.73 -11.46
N LEU A 241 1.29 12.74 -12.80
CA LEU A 241 2.57 12.87 -13.50
C LEU A 241 3.04 14.31 -13.64
N GLY A 242 2.10 15.26 -13.74
CA GLY A 242 2.39 16.69 -13.61
C GLY A 242 2.43 17.14 -12.15
N ASP A 243 2.50 18.44 -11.91
CA ASP A 243 2.53 19.02 -10.56
C ASP A 243 1.18 18.91 -9.81
N LEU A 244 1.24 18.88 -8.49
CA LEU A 244 0.12 19.22 -7.60
C LEU A 244 0.28 20.67 -7.20
N TYR A 245 -0.54 21.54 -7.78
CA TYR A 245 -0.39 22.98 -7.67
C TYR A 245 -1.54 23.61 -6.89
N VAL A 246 -1.23 24.42 -5.88
CA VAL A 246 -2.21 25.10 -5.02
C VAL A 246 -1.96 26.58 -5.02
N ASN A 247 -2.99 27.38 -5.29
CA ASN A 247 -2.85 28.82 -5.46
C ASN A 247 -4.01 29.59 -4.79
N ASN A 248 -3.67 30.42 -3.80
CA ASN A 248 -4.60 31.31 -3.09
C ASN A 248 -5.89 30.63 -2.60
N VAL A 249 -5.77 29.40 -2.10
CA VAL A 249 -6.89 28.61 -1.58
C VAL A 249 -6.42 27.66 -0.48
N THR A 250 -7.35 27.23 0.37
CA THR A 250 -7.13 26.10 1.29
C THR A 250 -7.55 24.80 0.61
N GLY A 251 -6.60 23.88 0.43
CA GLY A 251 -6.83 22.52 -0.04
C GLY A 251 -6.58 21.50 1.06
N ASN A 252 -7.51 20.57 1.24
CA ASN A 252 -7.40 19.46 2.17
C ASN A 252 -7.44 18.14 1.40
N VAL A 253 -6.46 17.27 1.62
CA VAL A 253 -6.41 15.94 1.01
C VAL A 253 -6.33 14.88 2.11
N LYS A 254 -7.30 13.98 2.16
CA LYS A 254 -7.31 12.79 3.03
C LYS A 254 -6.92 11.56 2.23
N GLY A 255 -5.77 10.98 2.58
CA GLY A 255 -5.13 9.89 1.85
C GLY A 255 -3.76 10.30 1.28
N ASP A 256 -3.05 9.31 0.75
CA ASP A 256 -1.69 9.51 0.22
C ASP A 256 -1.71 10.27 -1.11
N VAL A 257 -0.65 11.05 -1.34
CA VAL A 257 -0.45 11.84 -2.56
C VAL A 257 0.85 11.44 -3.24
N ASN A 258 0.81 11.17 -4.53
CA ASN A 258 1.98 10.85 -5.34
C ASN A 258 2.09 11.78 -6.55
N VAL A 259 3.19 12.53 -6.62
CA VAL A 259 3.43 13.55 -7.64
C VAL A 259 4.78 13.32 -8.27
N TYR A 260 4.81 12.88 -9.52
CA TYR A 260 6.09 12.78 -10.22
C TYR A 260 6.73 14.17 -10.38
N GLY A 261 5.94 15.13 -10.88
CA GLY A 261 6.27 16.55 -10.88
C GLY A 261 7.23 16.99 -12.00
N THR A 262 7.19 18.29 -12.26
CA THR A 262 8.00 18.95 -13.28
C THR A 262 9.44 19.11 -12.83
N PHE A 263 10.38 18.98 -13.76
CA PHE A 263 11.82 19.19 -13.52
C PHE A 263 12.50 19.79 -14.78
N PRO A 264 13.64 20.47 -14.63
CA PRO A 264 14.41 20.98 -15.76
C PRO A 264 14.92 19.86 -16.67
N ASN A 265 14.92 20.08 -17.98
CA ASN A 265 15.46 19.11 -18.94
C ASN A 265 17.00 19.03 -18.98
N VAL A 266 17.70 19.88 -18.23
CA VAL A 266 19.16 19.90 -18.11
C VAL A 266 19.56 19.34 -16.74
N LEU A 267 20.53 18.43 -16.71
CA LEU A 267 21.11 17.85 -15.49
C LEU A 267 22.21 18.77 -14.93
N LYS A 268 22.49 18.71 -13.62
CA LYS A 268 23.50 19.54 -12.92
C LYS A 268 23.20 21.05 -12.90
N ASP A 269 22.01 21.49 -13.32
CA ASP A 269 21.70 22.91 -13.29
C ASP A 269 21.42 23.39 -11.86
N PRO A 270 22.20 24.34 -11.31
CA PRO A 270 22.04 24.79 -9.92
C PRO A 270 20.75 25.58 -9.66
N ARG A 271 19.96 25.89 -10.71
CA ARG A 271 18.72 26.67 -10.59
C ARG A 271 17.54 25.76 -10.25
N GLN A 272 17.55 25.31 -9.01
CA GLN A 272 16.53 24.43 -8.42
C GLN A 272 15.10 25.03 -8.39
N HIS A 273 14.93 26.33 -8.62
CA HIS A 273 13.62 26.99 -8.68
C HIS A 273 12.78 26.66 -9.93
N TYR A 274 13.30 25.87 -10.87
CA TYR A 274 12.56 25.33 -12.02
C TYR A 274 11.91 23.96 -11.74
N TYR A 275 12.11 23.37 -10.56
CA TYR A 275 11.41 22.15 -10.16
C TYR A 275 10.00 22.46 -9.64
N GLY A 276 9.02 21.71 -10.12
CA GLY A 276 7.66 21.69 -9.58
C GLY A 276 7.50 20.64 -8.47
N GLY A 277 6.47 19.80 -8.56
CA GLY A 277 6.12 18.78 -7.60
C GLY A 277 4.86 19.15 -6.80
N ILE A 278 4.93 19.07 -5.48
CA ILE A 278 3.88 19.56 -4.58
C ILE A 278 4.17 21.03 -4.31
N TYR A 279 3.38 21.92 -4.93
CA TYR A 279 3.71 23.34 -5.01
C TYR A 279 2.55 24.21 -4.51
N ALA A 280 2.79 24.99 -3.44
CA ALA A 280 1.87 26.02 -2.96
C ALA A 280 2.41 27.44 -3.20
N ILE A 281 1.56 28.35 -3.67
CA ILE A 281 1.94 29.75 -3.96
C ILE A 281 0.78 30.72 -3.65
N ASN A 282 1.12 31.98 -3.43
CA ASN A 282 0.21 33.10 -3.21
C ASN A 282 -0.81 32.83 -2.09
N LYS A 283 -0.32 32.63 -0.85
CA LYS A 283 -1.13 32.44 0.37
C LYS A 283 -1.92 31.14 0.39
N ALA A 284 -1.55 30.20 -0.46
CA ALA A 284 -2.14 28.87 -0.51
C ALA A 284 -1.86 28.10 0.79
N LYS A 285 -2.83 27.31 1.24
CA LYS A 285 -2.67 26.37 2.34
C LYS A 285 -3.02 24.98 1.87
N LEU A 286 -2.08 24.06 1.93
CA LEU A 286 -2.29 22.66 1.58
C LEU A 286 -2.13 21.79 2.83
N ASN A 287 -3.19 21.06 3.19
CA ASN A 287 -3.19 20.10 4.28
C ASN A 287 -3.27 18.68 3.69
N LEU A 288 -2.20 17.90 3.84
CA LEU A 288 -2.10 16.52 3.35
C LEU A 288 -2.18 15.54 4.53
N MET A 289 -3.37 14.99 4.73
CA MET A 289 -3.70 14.01 5.78
C MET A 289 -3.33 12.56 5.34
N GLY A 290 -2.08 12.40 4.90
CA GLY A 290 -1.51 11.17 4.38
C GLY A 290 0.00 11.35 4.14
N ASN A 291 0.62 10.36 3.50
CA ASN A 291 2.00 10.45 3.06
C ASN A 291 2.10 11.28 1.77
N ALA A 292 3.19 12.03 1.63
CA ALA A 292 3.47 12.84 0.45
C ALA A 292 4.68 12.29 -0.30
N TYR A 293 4.48 11.77 -1.51
CA TYR A 293 5.53 11.27 -2.38
C TYR A 293 5.74 12.21 -3.54
N THR A 294 7.00 12.57 -3.81
CA THR A 294 7.33 13.25 -5.06
C THR A 294 8.72 12.93 -5.59
N ARG A 295 8.82 12.70 -6.90
CA ARG A 295 10.09 12.63 -7.62
C ARG A 295 10.63 14.03 -7.97
N SER A 296 9.88 15.08 -7.63
CA SER A 296 10.26 16.49 -7.72
C SER A 296 10.23 17.11 -6.32
N PHE A 297 9.89 18.38 -6.18
CA PHE A 297 10.03 19.10 -4.92
C PHE A 297 8.71 19.21 -4.15
N ILE A 298 8.80 19.27 -2.83
CA ILE A 298 7.76 19.87 -2.00
C ILE A 298 8.20 21.30 -1.74
N ARG A 299 7.47 22.28 -2.28
CA ARG A 299 7.92 23.67 -2.28
C ARG A 299 6.85 24.72 -2.09
N THR A 300 7.27 25.88 -1.59
CA THR A 300 6.43 27.07 -1.45
C THR A 300 7.00 28.25 -2.21
N GLY A 301 6.11 29.05 -2.80
CA GLY A 301 6.40 30.32 -3.45
C GLY A 301 7.29 30.28 -4.69
N ALA A 302 7.33 31.41 -5.40
CA ALA A 302 8.28 31.63 -6.48
C ALA A 302 9.64 32.07 -5.93
N TYR A 303 10.74 31.64 -6.57
CA TYR A 303 12.08 32.05 -6.14
C TYR A 303 12.41 33.47 -6.56
N LYS A 304 12.78 34.25 -5.55
CA LYS A 304 12.85 35.70 -5.65
C LYS A 304 13.92 36.23 -4.67
N PRO A 305 15.22 36.22 -5.04
CA PRO A 305 16.30 36.62 -4.13
C PRO A 305 16.38 38.14 -3.97
N ARG A 306 16.58 38.63 -2.74
CA ARG A 306 16.54 40.08 -2.40
C ARG A 306 17.40 40.98 -3.30
N ALA A 307 18.55 40.52 -3.78
CA ALA A 307 19.42 41.31 -4.68
C ALA A 307 18.70 41.71 -6.00
N LEU A 308 17.69 40.94 -6.41
CA LEU A 308 16.86 41.21 -7.58
C LEU A 308 15.53 41.93 -7.24
N HIS A 309 15.23 42.13 -5.95
CA HIS A 309 13.95 42.66 -5.47
C HIS A 309 13.86 44.17 -5.42
N ASN A 310 14.97 44.89 -5.63
CA ASN A 310 15.14 46.28 -5.22
C ASN A 310 13.96 47.20 -5.63
N PRO A 311 13.01 47.49 -4.71
CA PRO A 311 12.09 48.57 -4.92
C PRO A 311 12.91 49.86 -4.70
N ALA A 312 12.80 50.82 -5.61
CA ALA A 312 13.65 52.01 -5.67
C ALA A 312 13.69 52.88 -4.39
N ASP A 313 12.92 52.52 -3.36
CA ASP A 313 12.72 53.21 -2.08
C ASP A 313 13.21 52.42 -0.84
N GLY A 314 13.72 51.19 -0.99
CA GLY A 314 14.44 50.48 0.07
C GLY A 314 13.62 50.05 1.30
N ARG A 315 12.28 49.98 1.21
CA ARG A 315 11.42 49.51 2.30
C ARG A 315 10.79 48.15 1.96
N TYR A 316 11.28 47.12 2.64
CA TYR A 316 10.94 45.72 2.37
C TYR A 316 9.76 45.20 3.21
N ASP A 317 9.62 45.66 4.45
CA ASP A 317 8.72 45.03 5.44
C ASP A 317 7.21 45.21 5.15
N ASP A 318 6.86 46.16 4.28
CA ASP A 318 5.48 46.60 4.01
C ASP A 318 4.91 46.15 2.64
N ILE A 319 5.70 45.48 1.78
CA ILE A 319 5.21 45.09 0.44
C ILE A 319 4.51 43.73 0.52
N GLU A 320 3.20 43.74 0.76
CA GLU A 320 2.36 42.53 0.81
C GLU A 320 2.45 41.65 -0.45
N GLU A 321 2.78 42.23 -1.61
CA GLU A 321 2.95 41.51 -2.88
C GLU A 321 4.22 40.64 -2.93
N LEU A 322 5.18 40.86 -2.02
CA LEU A 322 6.40 40.05 -1.87
C LEU A 322 6.25 38.91 -0.85
N LYS A 323 5.14 38.88 -0.11
CA LYS A 323 4.88 37.88 0.92
C LYS A 323 4.05 36.75 0.31
N ASP A 324 4.66 35.58 0.15
CA ASP A 324 3.97 34.40 -0.37
C ASP A 324 3.01 33.86 0.69
N LYS A 325 3.45 33.71 1.94
CA LYS A 325 2.63 33.21 3.06
C LYS A 325 1.98 31.85 2.81
N SER A 326 2.52 31.04 1.89
CA SER A 326 1.94 29.73 1.62
C SER A 326 2.40 28.71 2.66
N SER A 327 1.55 27.74 2.94
CA SER A 327 1.85 26.66 3.89
C SER A 327 1.53 25.29 3.30
N ILE A 328 2.43 24.33 3.51
CA ILE A 328 2.19 22.90 3.21
C ILE A 328 2.36 22.11 4.50
N HIS A 329 1.30 21.46 4.95
CA HIS A 329 1.27 20.64 6.15
C HIS A 329 1.09 19.18 5.75
N ILE A 330 2.08 18.35 6.05
CA ILE A 330 2.10 16.92 5.76
C ILE A 330 2.02 16.20 7.09
N TYR A 331 0.95 15.45 7.27
CA TYR A 331 0.62 14.92 8.58
C TYR A 331 1.22 13.52 8.84
N LYS A 332 1.64 12.81 7.79
CA LYS A 332 2.47 11.61 7.89
C LYS A 332 3.89 11.87 7.40
N ASP A 333 4.47 10.95 6.62
CA ASP A 333 5.83 11.06 6.11
C ASP A 333 5.86 11.84 4.78
N ALA A 334 6.94 12.57 4.57
CA ALA A 334 7.27 13.23 3.32
C ALA A 334 8.45 12.51 2.66
N ILE A 335 8.29 12.07 1.41
CA ILE A 335 9.32 11.40 0.61
C ILE A 335 9.46 12.22 -0.67
N ALA A 336 10.56 12.96 -0.81
CA ALA A 336 10.71 13.93 -1.89
C ALA A 336 12.10 13.90 -2.52
N GLN A 337 12.23 14.40 -3.75
CA GLN A 337 13.58 14.75 -4.25
C GLN A 337 14.19 15.81 -3.33
N ASN A 338 13.46 16.89 -3.07
CA ASN A 338 13.89 17.98 -2.20
C ASN A 338 12.65 18.56 -1.50
N ILE A 339 12.81 19.10 -0.30
CA ILE A 339 11.81 19.93 0.35
C ILE A 339 12.41 21.33 0.49
N GLN A 340 11.86 22.31 -0.23
CA GLN A 340 12.46 23.63 -0.38
C GLN A 340 11.50 24.80 -0.24
N LEU A 341 11.85 25.79 0.57
CA LEU A 341 11.09 27.03 0.67
C LEU A 341 11.73 28.16 -0.15
N PHE A 342 10.98 28.66 -1.14
CA PHE A 342 11.38 29.82 -1.95
C PHE A 342 10.56 31.08 -1.64
N GLY A 343 9.30 30.92 -1.24
CA GLY A 343 8.39 32.00 -0.86
C GLY A 343 8.66 32.56 0.52
N ASN A 344 8.63 33.88 0.66
CA ASN A 344 8.77 34.56 1.96
C ASN A 344 7.54 34.34 2.85
N ASP A 345 7.75 34.42 4.16
CA ASP A 345 6.73 34.21 5.19
C ASP A 345 6.02 32.85 5.09
N SER A 346 6.67 31.86 4.49
CA SER A 346 6.07 30.56 4.15
C SER A 346 6.47 29.48 5.14
N GLU A 347 5.73 28.37 5.13
CA GLU A 347 6.10 27.22 5.94
C GLU A 347 5.85 25.87 5.26
N ILE A 348 6.71 24.91 5.55
CA ILE A 348 6.47 23.51 5.27
C ILE A 348 6.64 22.77 6.59
N ALA A 349 5.61 22.02 6.98
CA ALA A 349 5.60 21.29 8.23
C ALA A 349 5.27 19.81 7.99
N VAL A 350 6.18 18.91 8.38
CA VAL A 350 6.04 17.46 8.32
C VAL A 350 5.95 16.93 9.74
N TYR A 351 4.85 16.27 10.06
CA TYR A 351 4.50 15.95 11.44
C TYR A 351 5.07 14.59 11.89
N ARG A 352 5.49 13.74 10.93
CA ARG A 352 6.34 12.55 11.16
C ARG A 352 7.72 12.78 10.55
N ASN A 353 8.19 11.90 9.66
CA ASN A 353 9.53 11.91 9.15
C ASN A 353 9.60 12.51 7.74
N ALA A 354 10.76 13.05 7.40
CA ALA A 354 11.06 13.47 6.03
C ALA A 354 12.24 12.67 5.48
N TYR A 355 12.07 12.17 4.27
CA TYR A 355 13.05 11.44 3.49
C TYR A 355 13.33 12.24 2.22
N THR A 356 14.58 12.67 2.01
CA THR A 356 14.93 13.42 0.79
C THR A 356 16.06 12.76 0.02
N PHE A 357 15.94 12.72 -1.30
CA PHE A 357 17.03 12.26 -2.18
C PHE A 357 18.09 13.33 -2.46
N VAL A 358 17.77 14.58 -2.14
CA VAL A 358 18.66 15.76 -2.22
C VAL A 358 18.45 16.55 -0.93
N ASP A 359 18.54 17.87 -1.01
CA ASP A 359 18.57 18.74 0.15
C ASP A 359 17.22 18.88 0.84
N LEU A 360 17.32 19.22 2.12
CA LEU A 360 16.30 19.87 2.92
C LEU A 360 16.65 21.35 2.98
N GLU A 361 15.98 22.22 2.24
CA GLU A 361 16.48 23.57 1.98
C GLU A 361 15.49 24.74 2.27
N ILE A 362 16.04 25.88 2.68
CA ILE A 362 15.30 27.14 2.81
C ILE A 362 16.11 28.31 2.22
N ASN A 363 15.54 28.95 1.19
CA ASN A 363 16.10 30.13 0.53
C ASN A 363 15.34 31.41 0.91
N SER A 364 14.15 31.26 1.47
CA SER A 364 13.20 32.34 1.71
C SER A 364 13.43 33.07 3.03
N GLU A 365 12.90 34.29 3.11
CA GLU A 365 12.93 35.13 4.31
C GLU A 365 11.75 34.79 5.25
N ASN A 366 11.98 34.93 6.56
CA ASN A 366 10.99 34.72 7.63
C ASN A 366 10.16 33.43 7.51
N SER A 367 10.81 32.33 7.14
CA SER A 367 10.13 31.08 6.79
C SER A 367 10.58 29.91 7.67
N ILE A 368 9.74 28.88 7.78
CA ILE A 368 10.03 27.72 8.62
C ILE A 368 9.90 26.42 7.83
N LEU A 369 10.92 25.59 7.93
CA LEU A 369 10.86 24.17 7.62
C LEU A 369 10.82 23.39 8.94
N PHE A 370 9.71 22.73 9.23
CA PHE A 370 9.47 22.05 10.50
C PHE A 370 9.28 20.55 10.28
N ILE A 371 10.19 19.72 10.78
CA ILE A 371 10.06 18.26 10.82
C ILE A 371 9.92 17.84 12.29
N ASN A 372 8.78 17.30 12.69
CA ASN A 372 8.57 16.90 14.09
C ASN A 372 9.23 15.54 14.43
N GLY A 373 9.29 14.63 13.46
CA GLY A 373 10.00 13.35 13.55
C GLY A 373 11.42 13.44 13.00
N SER A 374 11.91 12.35 12.45
CA SER A 374 13.28 12.23 11.96
C SER A 374 13.45 12.77 10.54
N TYR A 375 14.64 13.28 10.23
CA TYR A 375 15.06 13.57 8.88
C TYR A 375 16.05 12.52 8.41
N VAL A 376 15.83 12.00 7.21
CA VAL A 376 16.68 10.99 6.57
C VAL A 376 17.02 11.44 5.17
N GLY A 377 18.24 11.93 4.97
CA GLY A 377 18.82 12.02 3.65
C GLY A 377 19.05 10.61 3.10
N LEU A 378 18.75 10.40 1.83
CA LEU A 378 18.79 9.09 1.18
C LEU A 378 20.03 8.91 0.28
N THR A 379 20.76 9.98 -0.05
CA THR A 379 21.89 9.90 -1.00
C THR A 379 23.18 10.48 -0.42
N LYS A 380 24.28 9.74 -0.57
CA LYS A 380 25.65 10.14 -0.21
C LYS A 380 26.42 10.80 -1.37
N GLY A 381 25.83 10.88 -2.57
CA GLY A 381 26.58 11.18 -3.81
C GLY A 381 26.98 9.92 -4.58
N ARG A 382 27.57 10.07 -5.78
CA ARG A 382 28.15 8.93 -6.52
C ARG A 382 29.55 8.64 -6.00
N GLU A 383 29.89 7.37 -5.80
CA GLU A 383 31.28 6.93 -5.54
C GLU A 383 32.00 6.54 -6.84
N ASP A 384 33.33 6.69 -6.83
CA ASP A 384 34.34 6.42 -7.88
C ASP A 384 34.44 7.37 -9.09
N GLY A 385 35.36 8.34 -8.99
CA GLY A 385 36.00 9.02 -10.13
C GLY A 385 35.14 9.99 -10.96
N GLU A 386 33.84 10.08 -10.67
CA GLU A 386 32.91 11.02 -11.32
C GLU A 386 32.64 12.25 -10.44
N LEU A 387 32.56 13.42 -11.06
CA LEU A 387 32.15 14.66 -10.40
C LEU A 387 30.67 14.56 -10.00
N THR A 388 30.41 14.51 -8.69
CA THR A 388 29.07 14.36 -8.12
C THR A 388 28.21 15.59 -8.46
N PRO A 389 27.07 15.42 -9.16
CA PRO A 389 26.09 16.48 -9.32
C PRO A 389 25.56 16.95 -7.97
N HIS A 390 25.41 18.26 -7.79
CA HIS A 390 24.80 18.81 -6.56
C HIS A 390 23.39 18.26 -6.32
N ASP A 391 22.65 17.98 -7.39
CA ASP A 391 21.32 17.39 -7.34
C ASP A 391 21.28 15.95 -6.82
N ASN A 392 22.40 15.31 -6.42
CA ASN A 392 22.44 13.89 -6.04
C ASN A 392 23.05 13.63 -4.65
N LEU A 393 22.89 14.60 -3.74
CA LEU A 393 23.45 14.60 -2.39
C LEU A 393 22.41 15.13 -1.42
N SER A 394 22.18 14.44 -0.32
CA SER A 394 21.27 14.91 0.72
C SER A 394 21.99 15.72 1.80
N GLY A 395 21.81 17.04 1.80
CA GLY A 395 22.25 17.95 2.87
C GLY A 395 21.11 18.72 3.53
N ILE A 396 21.41 19.42 4.62
CA ILE A 396 20.50 20.38 5.26
C ILE A 396 20.99 21.80 4.97
N VAL A 397 20.21 22.57 4.21
CA VAL A 397 20.64 23.85 3.64
C VAL A 397 19.80 25.02 4.14
N ASN A 398 20.37 25.91 4.95
CA ASN A 398 19.69 27.18 5.28
C ASN A 398 20.39 28.35 4.61
N SER A 399 20.06 28.58 3.34
CA SER A 399 20.70 29.57 2.48
C SER A 399 19.98 30.94 2.49
N ALA A 400 18.92 31.10 3.30
CA ALA A 400 18.11 32.32 3.39
C ALA A 400 18.94 33.59 3.55
N ILE A 401 19.86 33.63 4.50
CA ILE A 401 20.72 34.79 4.76
C ILE A 401 21.69 35.08 3.61
N ILE A 402 22.12 34.06 2.89
CA ILE A 402 23.02 34.16 1.75
C ILE A 402 22.29 34.79 0.55
N HIS A 403 21.11 34.28 0.21
CA HIS A 403 20.33 34.75 -0.93
C HIS A 403 19.70 36.13 -0.70
N ASN A 404 19.53 36.52 0.57
CA ASN A 404 18.83 37.75 0.94
C ASN A 404 19.72 38.78 1.64
N LEU A 405 21.03 38.76 1.37
CA LEU A 405 22.00 39.79 1.77
C LEU A 405 21.94 40.13 3.27
N LEU A 406 21.81 39.11 4.12
CA LEU A 406 21.77 39.23 5.60
C LEU A 406 20.66 40.15 6.13
N SER A 407 19.54 40.27 5.41
CA SER A 407 18.38 41.01 5.87
C SER A 407 17.88 40.54 7.24
N GLU A 408 17.23 41.42 8.01
CA GLU A 408 16.61 41.01 9.27
C GLU A 408 15.60 39.86 9.10
N PRO A 409 14.70 39.86 8.09
CA PRO A 409 13.79 38.74 7.87
C PRO A 409 14.48 37.42 7.51
N SER A 410 15.57 37.44 6.73
CA SER A 410 16.33 36.22 6.42
C SER A 410 16.98 35.59 7.66
N GLN A 411 17.33 36.40 8.66
CA GLN A 411 17.86 35.93 9.93
C GLN A 411 16.80 35.32 10.85
N LYS A 412 15.52 35.29 10.44
CA LYS A 412 14.41 34.61 11.14
C LYS A 412 14.05 33.25 10.54
N SER A 413 14.60 32.90 9.38
CA SER A 413 14.33 31.62 8.74
C SER A 413 14.95 30.45 9.50
N ARG A 414 14.18 29.39 9.74
CA ARG A 414 14.59 28.24 10.57
C ARG A 414 14.32 26.90 9.91
N ILE A 415 15.24 25.97 10.10
CA ILE A 415 14.99 24.53 9.95
C ILE A 415 14.90 23.92 11.34
N PHE A 416 13.84 23.18 11.62
CA PHE A 416 13.66 22.43 12.85
C PHE A 416 13.51 20.94 12.56
N ILE A 417 14.25 20.10 13.28
CA ILE A 417 14.12 18.63 13.22
C ILE A 417 13.98 18.12 14.65
N GLY A 418 12.84 17.50 14.97
CA GLY A 418 12.52 17.01 16.30
C GLY A 418 13.11 15.64 16.63
N GLY A 419 13.34 14.80 15.62
CA GLY A 419 13.82 13.42 15.74
C GLY A 419 15.26 13.20 15.28
N ASP A 420 15.57 11.97 14.88
CA ASP A 420 16.93 11.58 14.45
C ASP A 420 17.35 12.38 13.20
N VAL A 421 18.63 12.76 13.13
CA VAL A 421 19.20 13.51 12.01
C VAL A 421 20.18 12.62 11.25
N ILE A 422 19.72 12.07 10.12
CA ILE A 422 20.52 11.17 9.27
C ILE A 422 20.86 11.90 7.98
N VAL A 423 22.14 12.27 7.79
CA VAL A 423 22.62 13.09 6.66
C VAL A 423 23.81 12.39 6.00
N PRO A 424 23.55 11.54 4.99
CA PRO A 424 24.62 10.85 4.27
C PRO A 424 25.50 11.77 3.42
N GLY A 425 24.89 12.80 2.81
CA GLY A 425 25.57 13.81 1.99
C GLY A 425 25.86 15.08 2.78
N GLY A 426 25.87 16.23 2.10
CA GLY A 426 26.01 17.52 2.74
C GLY A 426 26.05 18.68 1.76
N THR A 427 26.14 19.88 2.32
CA THR A 427 26.25 21.13 1.58
C THR A 427 27.63 21.27 0.97
N MET A 428 27.75 21.93 -0.17
CA MET A 428 28.98 21.90 -0.97
C MET A 428 29.27 23.25 -1.64
N ARG A 429 30.53 23.44 -2.01
CA ARG A 429 30.93 24.52 -2.92
C ARG A 429 30.65 24.05 -4.35
N ILE A 430 29.98 24.91 -5.12
CA ILE A 430 29.63 24.65 -6.52
C ILE A 430 30.55 25.43 -7.44
N ASN A 431 31.09 24.77 -8.46
CA ASN A 431 31.72 25.47 -9.57
C ASN A 431 30.63 26.13 -10.44
N PRO A 432 30.60 27.47 -10.53
CA PRO A 432 29.55 28.18 -11.24
C PRO A 432 29.57 27.98 -12.76
N GLU A 433 30.68 27.47 -13.33
CA GLU A 433 30.81 27.27 -14.78
C GLU A 433 30.17 25.97 -15.26
N ASN A 434 30.15 24.92 -14.42
CA ASN A 434 29.72 23.57 -14.82
C ASN A 434 28.72 22.89 -13.86
N GLY A 435 28.39 23.51 -12.73
CA GLY A 435 27.42 22.99 -11.76
C GLY A 435 27.92 21.81 -10.92
N GLU A 436 29.23 21.54 -10.93
CA GLU A 436 29.83 20.41 -10.22
C GLU A 436 30.17 20.77 -8.78
N ALA A 437 30.00 19.79 -7.89
CA ALA A 437 30.49 19.87 -6.52
C ALA A 437 32.02 19.80 -6.52
N ILE A 438 32.67 20.82 -5.95
CA ILE A 438 34.15 20.86 -5.83
C ILE A 438 34.64 20.53 -4.41
N GLY A 439 33.74 20.43 -3.43
CA GLY A 439 34.06 20.01 -2.07
C GLY A 439 32.87 20.18 -1.13
N GLN A 440 32.67 19.22 -0.22
CA GLN A 440 31.65 19.29 0.82
C GLN A 440 32.09 20.26 1.93
N ILE A 441 31.17 21.12 2.36
CA ILE A 441 31.36 22.17 3.37
C ILE A 441 30.83 21.71 4.71
N GLU A 442 29.59 21.23 4.82
CA GLU A 442 28.90 20.97 6.10
C GLU A 442 27.68 20.09 5.82
N ASP A 443 27.36 19.14 6.69
CA ASP A 443 26.17 18.29 6.48
C ASP A 443 24.89 19.08 6.77
N ALA A 444 24.95 19.98 7.74
CA ALA A 444 23.94 21.00 7.98
C ALA A 444 24.58 22.38 7.96
N SER A 445 24.23 23.18 6.95
CA SER A 445 24.93 24.43 6.66
C SER A 445 24.58 25.59 7.57
N THR A 446 25.51 26.53 7.52
CA THR A 446 25.57 27.88 8.08
C THR A 446 26.21 27.96 9.45
N ALA A 447 27.33 27.26 9.62
CA ALA A 447 28.31 27.66 10.61
C ALA A 447 28.66 29.15 10.40
N TRP A 448 28.23 29.98 11.35
CA TRP A 448 28.30 31.42 11.22
C TRP A 448 29.40 31.98 12.11
N TRP A 449 30.31 32.73 11.51
CA TRP A 449 31.40 33.42 12.20
C TRP A 449 31.00 34.88 12.45
N ASP A 450 30.90 35.24 13.73
CA ASP A 450 30.46 36.54 14.24
C ASP A 450 31.58 37.22 15.03
N TYR A 451 32.67 37.60 14.36
CA TYR A 451 33.83 38.23 14.99
C TYR A 451 34.16 39.59 14.35
N THR A 452 34.90 40.44 15.07
CA THR A 452 35.23 41.80 14.61
C THR A 452 35.97 41.87 13.27
N ILE A 453 36.68 40.80 12.87
CA ILE A 453 37.39 40.69 11.58
C ILE A 453 36.60 39.90 10.51
N GLY A 454 35.40 39.39 10.81
CA GLY A 454 34.55 38.67 9.86
C GLY A 454 33.15 38.40 10.41
N ASN A 455 32.12 38.77 9.65
CA ASN A 455 30.71 38.50 9.96
C ASN A 455 30.07 37.82 8.74
N GLY A 456 29.99 36.49 8.75
CA GLY A 456 29.65 35.72 7.57
C GLY A 456 29.63 34.20 7.79
N PRO A 457 29.13 33.42 6.82
CA PRO A 457 29.26 31.97 6.86
C PRO A 457 30.75 31.59 6.74
N PHE A 458 31.19 30.67 7.58
CA PHE A 458 32.62 30.36 7.76
C PHE A 458 33.30 29.95 6.44
N TYR A 459 32.64 29.15 5.61
CA TYR A 459 33.14 28.71 4.30
C TYR A 459 33.52 29.85 3.33
N ARG A 460 32.92 31.05 3.47
CA ARG A 460 33.29 32.22 2.63
C ARG A 460 34.51 32.96 3.15
N LEU A 461 34.83 32.77 4.42
CA LEU A 461 35.97 33.39 5.09
C LEU A 461 37.19 32.46 5.07
N TYR A 462 36.97 31.17 4.84
CA TYR A 462 38.01 30.18 4.63
C TYR A 462 38.68 30.37 3.25
N TYR A 463 40.00 30.50 3.25
CA TYR A 463 40.79 30.69 2.04
C TYR A 463 41.27 29.31 1.54
N ALA A 464 40.38 28.56 0.88
CA ALA A 464 40.74 27.30 0.23
C ALA A 464 41.41 27.60 -1.12
N ASN A 465 42.54 26.96 -1.43
CA ASN A 465 42.95 26.85 -2.84
C ASN A 465 41.94 25.93 -3.57
N ASP A 466 41.73 26.14 -4.87
CA ASP A 466 40.61 25.56 -5.62
C ASP A 466 40.61 24.00 -5.77
N ASP A 467 41.51 23.26 -5.11
CA ASP A 467 41.72 21.79 -5.21
C ASP A 467 41.68 21.02 -3.86
N GLU A 468 41.10 21.55 -2.77
CA GLU A 468 41.33 21.01 -1.41
C GLU A 468 40.30 20.01 -0.87
N ASP A 469 40.83 19.03 -0.12
CA ASP A 469 40.17 17.95 0.62
C ASP A 469 39.13 18.49 1.62
N PRO A 470 37.87 18.00 1.62
CA PRO A 470 36.86 18.37 2.61
C PRO A 470 37.34 18.27 4.07
N GLU A 471 38.23 17.31 4.36
CA GLU A 471 38.80 17.11 5.70
C GLU A 471 39.59 18.33 6.20
N ASP A 472 40.28 19.07 5.31
CA ASP A 472 41.05 20.26 5.69
C ASP A 472 40.12 21.41 6.13
N TYR A 473 39.04 21.66 5.38
CA TYR A 473 38.02 22.63 5.78
C TYR A 473 37.43 22.28 7.15
N HIS A 474 37.05 21.01 7.35
CA HIS A 474 36.42 20.56 8.58
C HIS A 474 37.37 20.61 9.78
N GLY A 475 38.64 20.23 9.60
CA GLY A 475 39.68 20.38 10.61
C GLY A 475 39.86 21.83 11.04
N ASP A 476 39.82 22.76 10.09
CA ASP A 476 39.93 24.20 10.33
C ASP A 476 38.69 24.78 11.01
N LEU A 477 37.50 24.40 10.56
CA LEU A 477 36.22 24.76 11.17
C LEU A 477 36.19 24.35 12.64
N MET A 478 36.48 23.08 12.94
CA MET A 478 36.40 22.54 14.30
C MET A 478 37.50 23.10 15.21
N ARG A 479 38.73 23.26 14.70
CA ARG A 479 39.82 23.93 15.45
C ARG A 479 39.44 25.36 15.80
N THR A 480 38.85 26.07 14.85
CA THR A 480 38.44 27.47 15.00
C THR A 480 37.29 27.62 15.98
N TYR A 481 36.28 26.75 15.92
CA TYR A 481 35.17 26.67 16.88
C TYR A 481 35.67 26.42 18.31
N ARG A 482 36.60 25.48 18.49
CA ARG A 482 37.16 25.12 19.79
C ARG A 482 38.03 26.22 20.39
N ASN A 483 38.78 26.95 19.55
CA ASN A 483 39.68 28.02 19.99
C ASN A 483 38.98 29.36 20.24
N ASN A 484 37.87 29.64 19.55
CA ASN A 484 37.17 30.93 19.60
C ASN A 484 35.75 30.76 20.16
N GLN A 485 35.66 30.17 21.35
CA GLN A 485 34.39 29.84 22.00
C GLN A 485 33.48 31.07 22.12
N GLY A 486 32.44 31.11 21.30
CA GLY A 486 31.41 32.16 21.31
C GLY A 486 31.25 32.96 20.01
N TYR A 487 32.18 32.85 19.06
CA TYR A 487 32.08 33.57 17.78
C TYR A 487 31.66 32.70 16.60
N LEU A 488 31.70 31.37 16.71
CA LEU A 488 31.30 30.44 15.65
C LEU A 488 30.15 29.55 16.12
N GLY A 489 29.09 29.38 15.33
CA GLY A 489 28.02 28.43 15.64
C GLY A 489 26.89 28.38 14.61
N GLY A 490 26.05 27.35 14.67
CA GLY A 490 24.89 27.15 13.78
C GLY A 490 23.58 27.56 14.43
N HIS A 491 23.14 28.81 14.24
CA HIS A 491 21.96 29.35 14.90
C HIS A 491 20.69 29.36 14.04
N MET A 492 20.77 28.82 12.82
CA MET A 492 19.67 28.77 11.86
C MET A 492 18.95 27.42 11.82
N ASN A 493 19.58 26.39 12.37
CA ASN A 493 19.04 25.03 12.45
C ASN A 493 18.84 24.64 13.91
N PHE A 494 17.72 24.00 14.22
CA PHE A 494 17.37 23.55 15.57
C PHE A 494 17.06 22.06 15.55
N PHE A 495 17.95 21.25 16.13
CA PHE A 495 17.84 19.80 16.11
C PHE A 495 17.62 19.27 17.53
N GLN A 496 16.58 18.47 17.71
CA GLN A 496 16.25 17.74 18.94
C GLN A 496 16.12 18.65 20.17
N VAL A 497 15.68 19.90 19.98
CA VAL A 497 15.44 20.85 21.07
C VAL A 497 14.17 20.44 21.83
N PRO A 498 14.26 19.94 23.08
CA PRO A 498 13.12 19.25 23.71
C PRO A 498 11.88 20.11 23.89
N ASN A 499 12.05 21.41 24.15
CA ASN A 499 10.95 22.34 24.40
C ASN A 499 10.19 22.78 23.13
N LEU A 500 10.77 22.52 21.95
CA LEU A 500 10.20 22.87 20.65
C LEU A 500 9.62 21.65 19.91
N ARG A 501 9.89 20.44 20.42
CA ARG A 501 9.31 19.20 19.90
C ARG A 501 7.87 19.04 20.37
N VAL A 502 7.03 18.42 19.54
CA VAL A 502 5.71 17.94 19.94
C VAL A 502 5.77 16.45 20.26
N ASP A 503 5.37 16.07 21.48
CA ASP A 503 5.33 14.66 21.90
C ASP A 503 4.16 13.95 21.21
N VAL A 504 4.48 13.16 20.19
CA VAL A 504 3.51 12.33 19.48
C VAL A 504 2.98 11.17 20.33
N ARG A 505 3.70 10.71 21.35
CA ARG A 505 3.28 9.54 22.16
C ARG A 505 2.06 9.87 23.00
N ALA A 506 2.03 11.10 23.53
CA ALA A 506 0.85 11.66 24.21
C ALA A 506 -0.38 11.76 23.29
N ASN A 507 -0.17 11.65 21.98
CA ASN A 507 -1.19 11.74 20.95
C ASN A 507 -1.15 10.52 20.01
N SER A 508 -0.67 9.36 20.47
CA SER A 508 -0.43 8.17 19.62
C SER A 508 -1.70 7.62 18.94
N SER A 509 -2.88 7.82 19.55
CA SER A 509 -4.17 7.47 18.94
C SER A 509 -4.55 8.39 17.76
N TRP A 510 -3.95 9.57 17.67
CA TRP A 510 -4.20 10.51 16.57
C TRP A 510 -3.67 9.92 15.27
N PHE A 511 -2.41 9.48 15.22
CA PHE A 511 -1.85 8.87 14.01
C PHE A 511 -2.69 7.65 13.56
N ASN A 512 -3.12 6.82 14.51
CA ASN A 512 -3.71 5.52 14.24
C ASN A 512 -5.23 5.48 13.99
N SER A 513 -6.03 6.43 14.49
CA SER A 513 -7.50 6.41 14.25
C SER A 513 -8.18 7.77 14.33
N ASN A 514 -7.85 8.62 15.31
CA ASN A 514 -8.61 9.86 15.58
C ASN A 514 -8.27 11.06 14.67
N PHE A 515 -7.24 10.97 13.82
CA PHE A 515 -6.79 12.11 13.00
C PHE A 515 -7.77 12.51 11.89
N TYR A 516 -8.63 11.58 11.46
CA TYR A 516 -9.61 11.81 10.40
C TYR A 516 -10.92 12.45 10.90
N ILE A 517 -11.05 12.62 12.23
CA ILE A 517 -12.15 13.28 12.94
C ILE A 517 -11.75 14.75 13.23
N ASP A 518 -12.73 15.67 13.13
CA ASP A 518 -12.59 17.11 13.35
C ASP A 518 -11.95 17.50 14.72
N ASP A 519 -11.91 16.62 15.72
CA ASP A 519 -11.34 16.86 17.07
C ASP A 519 -9.79 17.01 17.12
N SER A 520 -9.14 17.06 15.95
CA SER A 520 -7.68 17.18 15.74
C SER A 520 -7.03 18.53 16.13
N ASP A 521 -7.79 19.50 16.66
CA ASP A 521 -7.34 20.88 16.89
C ASP A 521 -6.22 21.02 17.94
N ILE A 522 -6.15 20.13 18.94
CA ILE A 522 -5.17 20.25 20.02
C ILE A 522 -3.75 19.95 19.52
N PHE A 523 -3.55 18.85 18.80
CA PHE A 523 -2.22 18.49 18.28
C PHE A 523 -1.76 19.47 17.20
N LYS A 524 -2.66 19.82 16.25
CA LYS A 524 -2.43 20.87 15.25
C LYS A 524 -2.07 22.20 15.93
N GLY A 525 -2.85 22.61 16.92
CA GLY A 525 -2.61 23.83 17.70
C GLY A 525 -1.29 23.81 18.47
N ASN A 526 -0.88 22.65 19.00
CA ASN A 526 0.42 22.50 19.66
C ASN A 526 1.57 22.66 18.66
N ILE A 527 1.49 22.05 17.48
CA ILE A 527 2.51 22.21 16.43
C ILE A 527 2.58 23.66 15.97
N ILE A 528 1.44 24.26 15.64
CA ILE A 528 1.36 25.67 15.24
C ILE A 528 1.98 26.56 16.33
N SER A 529 1.70 26.29 17.62
CA SER A 529 2.32 27.03 18.71
C SER A 529 3.85 26.88 18.77
N GLN A 530 4.41 25.71 18.45
CA GLN A 530 5.88 25.55 18.40
C GLN A 530 6.50 26.25 17.19
N ILE A 531 5.85 26.20 16.04
CA ILE A 531 6.26 26.92 14.82
C ILE A 531 6.28 28.43 15.09
N GLU A 532 5.24 28.98 15.71
CA GLU A 532 5.19 30.40 16.06
C GLU A 532 6.29 30.79 17.07
N LYS A 533 6.56 29.94 18.07
CA LYS A 533 7.70 30.16 18.99
C LYS A 533 9.04 30.22 18.24
N LEU A 534 9.24 29.36 17.24
CA LEU A 534 10.45 29.35 16.41
C LEU A 534 10.60 30.63 15.58
N LYS A 535 9.50 31.12 14.98
CA LYS A 535 9.42 32.38 14.23
C LYS A 535 9.76 33.59 15.11
N ASP A 536 9.28 33.58 16.35
CA ASP A 536 9.46 34.68 17.31
C ASP A 536 10.85 34.69 17.99
N LEU A 537 11.74 33.74 17.68
CA LEU A 537 13.07 33.69 18.30
C LEU A 537 13.95 34.85 17.86
N SER A 538 14.39 35.64 18.86
CA SER A 538 15.40 36.66 18.63
C SER A 538 16.71 36.02 18.18
N ILE A 539 17.47 36.74 17.33
CA ILE A 539 18.80 36.29 16.88
C ILE A 539 19.73 36.02 18.07
N TYR A 540 19.64 36.84 19.12
CA TYR A 540 20.42 36.65 20.33
C TYR A 540 20.08 35.34 21.05
N ASP A 541 18.79 35.01 21.18
CA ASP A 541 18.35 33.77 21.84
C ASP A 541 18.70 32.54 20.99
N ALA A 542 18.55 32.64 19.66
CA ALA A 542 18.97 31.60 18.71
C ALA A 542 20.48 31.33 18.77
N LYS A 543 21.32 32.38 18.89
CA LYS A 543 22.78 32.24 19.04
C LYS A 543 23.19 31.59 20.36
N ASN A 544 22.49 31.89 21.45
CA ASN A 544 22.86 31.44 22.78
C ASN A 544 22.10 30.19 23.25
N ASN A 545 21.30 29.55 22.39
CA ASN A 545 20.34 28.50 22.78
C ASN A 545 19.45 28.88 23.97
N ASN A 546 19.13 30.17 24.14
CA ASN A 546 18.43 30.67 25.31
C ASN A 546 16.93 30.84 25.02
N LEU A 547 16.21 29.75 24.76
CA LEU A 547 14.74 29.74 24.77
C LEU A 547 14.25 29.75 26.22
N LYS A 548 13.87 30.92 26.74
CA LYS A 548 13.33 31.01 28.10
C LYS A 548 11.94 30.38 28.15
N ASN A 549 11.80 29.24 28.85
CA ASN A 549 10.47 28.74 29.22
C ASN A 549 9.77 29.74 30.14
N ALA A 550 8.49 30.00 29.85
CA ALA A 550 7.57 30.59 30.80
C ALA A 550 7.33 29.60 31.96
N GLY A 551 8.18 29.63 33.00
CA GLY A 551 7.80 29.10 34.30
C GLY A 551 8.84 28.40 35.18
N THR A 552 9.98 27.89 34.68
CA THR A 552 10.86 27.06 35.53
C THR A 552 12.37 27.24 35.43
N GLY A 553 12.89 28.11 34.55
CA GLY A 553 14.31 28.47 34.56
C GLY A 553 15.27 27.36 34.07
N THR A 554 16.12 27.74 33.11
CA THR A 554 17.19 26.96 32.46
C THR A 554 16.73 25.87 31.49
N MET A 555 17.07 26.06 30.21
CA MET A 555 17.00 25.03 29.17
C MET A 555 18.05 23.95 29.39
N GLN A 556 17.75 22.72 28.94
CA GLN A 556 18.78 21.73 28.68
C GLN A 556 19.45 22.07 27.34
N LYS A 557 20.76 22.33 27.39
CA LYS A 557 21.62 22.37 26.21
C LYS A 557 21.57 20.99 25.54
N VAL A 558 21.38 20.95 24.21
CA VAL A 558 21.53 19.69 23.45
C VAL A 558 23.03 19.42 23.34
N GLU A 559 23.53 18.49 24.15
CA GLU A 559 24.96 18.13 24.15
C GLU A 559 25.33 17.15 23.05
N LYS A 560 24.39 16.29 22.66
CA LYS A 560 24.56 15.26 21.62
C LYS A 560 23.29 15.16 20.79
N ILE A 561 23.45 14.76 19.54
CA ILE A 561 22.36 14.55 18.58
C ILE A 561 22.30 13.06 18.23
N SER A 562 21.11 12.46 18.23
CA SER A 562 20.93 11.10 17.69
C SER A 562 20.76 11.14 16.17
N GLY A 563 21.39 10.21 15.46
CA GLY A 563 21.38 10.23 14.00
C GLY A 563 22.55 9.51 13.37
N ALA A 564 22.96 9.97 12.18
CA ALA A 564 24.20 9.60 11.51
C ALA A 564 24.59 10.70 10.51
N TRP A 565 25.86 11.10 10.47
CA TRP A 565 26.33 12.16 9.57
C TRP A 565 27.83 12.03 9.30
N SER A 566 28.33 12.59 8.20
CA SER A 566 29.70 12.44 7.68
C SER A 566 30.63 13.59 8.07
N TYR A 567 30.11 14.79 8.34
CA TYR A 567 30.90 15.92 8.81
C TYR A 567 30.13 16.80 9.81
N ALA A 568 30.66 17.98 10.14
CA ALA A 568 30.08 18.83 11.17
C ALA A 568 28.64 19.28 10.83
N LEU A 569 27.73 19.18 11.81
CA LEU A 569 26.40 19.79 11.75
C LEU A 569 26.42 21.15 12.44
N ALA A 570 26.04 22.22 11.73
CA ALA A 570 25.82 23.53 12.32
C ALA A 570 24.36 23.64 12.81
N ALA A 571 24.14 23.53 14.12
CA ALA A 571 22.80 23.59 14.72
C ALA A 571 22.86 24.03 16.18
N ASN A 572 21.71 24.39 16.75
CA ASN A 572 21.56 24.72 18.16
C ASN A 572 22.70 25.64 18.65
N GLY A 573 22.96 26.74 17.97
CA GLY A 573 23.99 27.72 18.35
C GLY A 573 25.43 27.20 18.39
N GLY A 574 25.70 25.95 17.98
CA GLY A 574 26.99 25.29 18.06
C GLY A 574 27.32 24.46 16.83
N LEU A 575 28.34 23.59 16.95
CA LEU A 575 28.73 22.61 15.95
C LEU A 575 28.78 21.23 16.61
N TYR A 576 28.34 20.20 15.89
CA TYR A 576 28.33 18.81 16.33
C TYR A 576 29.17 17.96 15.38
N GLU A 577 30.09 17.16 15.93
CA GLU A 577 30.96 16.27 15.15
C GLU A 577 30.78 14.82 15.64
N TYR A 578 30.96 13.84 14.77
CA TYR A 578 31.09 12.45 15.19
C TYR A 578 32.56 12.00 15.15
N ASN A 579 32.84 10.91 15.85
CA ASN A 579 34.18 10.37 15.95
C ASN A 579 34.58 9.64 14.65
N ASN A 580 35.39 10.28 13.79
CA ASN A 580 36.23 9.57 12.81
C ASN A 580 37.53 9.10 13.49
N GLU A 581 38.26 8.12 12.95
CA GLU A 581 39.44 7.49 13.61
C GLU A 581 40.52 8.48 14.13
N ASN A 582 40.46 9.75 13.73
CA ASN A 582 41.37 10.83 14.08
C ASN A 582 40.80 11.85 15.10
N SER A 583 39.53 11.76 15.51
CA SER A 583 38.89 12.71 16.45
C SER A 583 38.73 12.12 17.85
N SER A 584 39.07 12.89 18.89
CA SER A 584 38.81 12.51 20.29
C SER A 584 37.42 12.93 20.80
N TYR A 585 36.60 13.53 19.94
CA TYR A 585 35.31 14.11 20.29
C TYR A 585 34.16 13.37 19.61
N ASN A 586 33.02 13.27 20.31
CA ASN A 586 31.88 12.50 19.81
C ASN A 586 30.57 13.04 20.35
N ASP A 587 29.88 13.81 19.51
CA ASP A 587 28.57 14.38 19.79
C ASP A 587 27.41 13.56 19.20
N LEU A 588 27.73 12.41 18.60
CA LEU A 588 26.77 11.45 18.05
C LEU A 588 26.18 10.55 19.16
N LYS A 589 24.89 10.27 19.02
CA LYS A 589 24.12 9.34 19.84
C LYS A 589 23.44 8.30 18.93
N ALA A 590 23.20 7.09 19.46
CA ALA A 590 22.43 6.07 18.77
C ALA A 590 20.98 6.55 18.50
N LEU A 591 20.34 5.99 17.48
CA LEU A 591 18.98 6.34 17.06
C LEU A 591 17.95 6.18 18.20
N GLU A 592 17.05 7.15 18.33
CA GLU A 592 16.03 7.16 19.41
C GLU A 592 14.60 7.35 18.93
N PHE A 593 14.39 7.81 17.71
CA PHE A 593 13.08 8.28 17.24
C PHE A 593 12.56 7.44 16.09
N ILE A 594 13.41 7.17 15.08
CA ILE A 594 13.01 6.40 13.90
C ILE A 594 12.82 4.90 14.22
N ASN A 595 13.33 4.43 15.36
CA ASN A 595 13.07 3.10 15.90
C ASN A 595 11.85 3.04 16.84
N ASP A 596 11.09 4.13 17.00
CA ASP A 596 9.81 4.16 17.71
C ASP A 596 8.67 3.82 16.74
N TYR A 597 7.75 2.95 17.15
CA TYR A 597 6.62 2.49 16.34
C TYR A 597 5.69 3.63 15.86
N ASN A 598 5.72 4.80 16.51
CA ASN A 598 4.95 5.98 16.06
C ASN A 598 5.56 6.67 14.83
N TYR A 599 6.82 6.36 14.49
CA TYR A 599 7.59 7.02 13.42
C TYR A 599 8.11 6.05 12.35
N VAL A 600 7.54 4.83 12.24
CA VAL A 600 7.90 3.88 11.18
C VAL A 600 7.29 4.25 9.82
N LEU A 601 8.00 4.01 8.72
CA LEU A 601 7.42 4.15 7.38
C LEU A 601 6.27 3.16 7.24
N ASP A 602 5.03 3.64 7.07
CA ASP A 602 3.81 2.85 7.28
C ASP A 602 3.17 2.35 5.97
N ASN A 603 3.91 2.39 4.88
CA ASN A 603 3.37 2.28 3.53
C ASN A 603 4.16 1.33 2.61
N ILE A 604 5.24 0.72 3.10
CA ILE A 604 6.07 -0.24 2.35
C ILE A 604 6.01 -1.58 3.06
N PHE A 605 5.57 -2.60 2.33
CA PHE A 605 5.21 -3.91 2.90
C PHE A 605 5.91 -5.04 2.17
N ASN A 606 6.22 -6.10 2.92
CA ASN A 606 6.60 -7.40 2.40
C ASN A 606 5.50 -8.41 2.78
N GLY A 607 4.67 -8.79 1.80
CA GLY A 607 3.40 -9.46 2.10
C GLY A 607 2.50 -8.55 2.94
N ASP A 608 1.98 -9.05 4.06
CA ASP A 608 1.13 -8.29 4.99
C ASP A 608 1.91 -7.57 6.11
N LEU A 609 3.23 -7.75 6.16
CA LEU A 609 4.08 -7.16 7.19
C LEU A 609 4.75 -5.89 6.69
N LEU A 610 4.89 -4.91 7.58
CA LEU A 610 5.61 -3.68 7.29
C LEU A 610 7.11 -3.98 7.12
N LYS A 611 7.71 -3.50 6.03
CA LYS A 611 9.11 -3.78 5.70
C LYS A 611 10.08 -2.98 6.56
N TYR A 612 9.74 -1.73 6.87
CA TYR A 612 10.57 -0.77 7.61
C TYR A 612 9.95 -0.40 8.96
N ASP A 613 9.74 -1.43 9.79
CA ASP A 613 9.19 -1.27 11.13
C ASP A 613 10.23 -0.74 12.14
N SER A 614 9.86 -0.70 13.42
CA SER A 614 10.76 -0.25 14.49
C SER A 614 11.96 -1.19 14.65
N GLY A 615 11.79 -2.47 14.34
CA GLY A 615 12.84 -3.49 14.35
C GLY A 615 13.90 -3.24 13.27
N TYR A 616 13.49 -2.72 12.10
CA TYR A 616 14.42 -2.35 11.03
C TYR A 616 15.52 -1.41 11.53
N TRP A 617 15.15 -0.34 12.24
CA TRP A 617 16.08 0.67 12.75
C TRP A 617 16.71 0.33 14.10
N ALA A 618 16.28 -0.76 14.74
CA ALA A 618 16.81 -1.17 16.04
C ALA A 618 18.19 -1.84 15.91
N PHE A 619 19.17 -1.34 16.65
CA PHE A 619 20.49 -1.95 16.81
C PHE A 619 21.16 -1.55 18.12
N THR A 620 22.17 -2.32 18.53
CA THR A 620 23.03 -2.00 19.67
C THR A 620 24.48 -1.88 19.21
N VAL A 621 25.13 -0.79 19.58
CA VAL A 621 26.55 -0.57 19.31
C VAL A 621 27.32 -0.35 20.61
N GLU A 622 28.51 -0.94 20.70
CA GLU A 622 29.41 -0.77 21.86
C GLU A 622 30.25 0.52 21.77
N ASN A 623 30.51 0.99 20.54
CA ASN A 623 31.26 2.21 20.24
C ASN A 623 30.36 3.15 19.43
N PRO A 624 30.18 4.43 19.81
CA PRO A 624 29.32 5.31 19.04
C PRO A 624 29.85 5.64 17.64
N ALA A 625 31.15 5.40 17.33
CA ALA A 625 31.66 5.45 15.96
C ALA A 625 31.01 4.39 15.02
N ALA A 626 30.51 3.29 15.59
CA ALA A 626 29.80 2.25 14.83
C ALA A 626 28.34 2.62 14.50
N VAL A 627 27.77 3.67 15.12
CA VAL A 627 26.40 4.14 14.81
C VAL A 627 26.31 4.49 13.33
N ASN A 628 27.23 5.33 12.82
CA ASN A 628 27.22 5.75 11.42
C ASN A 628 27.26 4.56 10.47
N VAL A 629 28.21 3.65 10.66
CA VAL A 629 28.36 2.44 9.82
C VAL A 629 27.07 1.65 9.77
N GLU A 630 26.42 1.45 10.92
CA GLU A 630 25.22 0.62 11.03
C GLU A 630 23.96 1.29 10.46
N VAL A 631 23.90 2.63 10.50
CA VAL A 631 22.86 3.41 9.81
C VAL A 631 23.07 3.41 8.31
N TRP A 632 24.32 3.56 7.86
CA TRP A 632 24.69 3.47 6.44
C TRP A 632 24.35 2.10 5.84
N ASN A 633 24.68 1.00 6.52
CA ASN A 633 24.30 -0.34 6.12
C ASN A 633 22.78 -0.51 5.94
N ARG A 634 21.97 0.19 6.76
CA ARG A 634 20.50 0.20 6.62
C ARG A 634 20.03 1.04 5.45
N LEU A 635 20.64 2.20 5.19
CA LEU A 635 20.29 2.97 3.98
C LEU A 635 20.62 2.17 2.71
N GLU A 636 21.75 1.48 2.71
CA GLU A 636 22.20 0.59 1.63
C GLU A 636 21.44 -0.76 1.61
N GLY A 637 20.54 -1.00 2.57
CA GLY A 637 19.76 -2.23 2.75
C GLY A 637 18.49 -2.35 1.89
N GLY A 638 18.27 -1.44 0.93
CA GLY A 638 17.14 -1.48 -0.01
C GLY A 638 16.04 -0.43 0.22
N ILE A 639 16.12 0.36 1.31
CA ILE A 639 15.11 1.38 1.62
C ILE A 639 15.11 2.53 0.61
N VAL A 640 16.28 2.89 0.09
CA VAL A 640 16.43 3.96 -0.90
C VAL A 640 15.73 3.57 -2.20
N GLU A 641 15.93 2.34 -2.66
CA GLU A 641 15.34 1.77 -3.87
C GLU A 641 13.82 1.67 -3.76
N ASP A 642 13.30 1.16 -2.63
CA ASP A 642 11.86 1.07 -2.42
C ASP A 642 11.18 2.45 -2.38
N LEU A 643 11.83 3.44 -1.75
CA LEU A 643 11.32 4.81 -1.72
C LEU A 643 11.40 5.47 -3.10
N TYR A 644 12.45 5.18 -3.89
CA TYR A 644 12.52 5.58 -5.28
C TYR A 644 11.34 5.02 -6.06
N ASP A 645 11.08 3.72 -5.93
CA ASP A 645 9.99 3.04 -6.62
C ASP A 645 8.64 3.61 -6.24
N ARG A 646 8.44 3.89 -4.93
CA ARG A 646 7.21 4.50 -4.42
C ARG A 646 6.99 5.90 -4.97
N THR A 647 8.03 6.72 -5.14
CA THR A 647 7.88 8.10 -5.68
C THR A 647 7.69 8.16 -7.20
N GLN A 648 7.87 7.04 -7.91
CA GLN A 648 7.95 7.05 -9.38
C GLN A 648 7.18 5.86 -10.01
N PRO A 649 5.85 5.76 -9.78
CA PRO A 649 5.06 4.59 -10.17
C PRO A 649 4.95 4.38 -11.69
N PHE A 650 4.87 5.46 -12.48
CA PHE A 650 4.64 5.39 -13.92
C PHE A 650 5.76 5.97 -14.79
N LEU A 651 6.70 6.69 -14.18
CA LEU A 651 7.87 7.25 -14.86
C LEU A 651 9.03 7.10 -13.90
N ALA A 652 10.22 6.75 -14.39
CA ALA A 652 11.44 6.82 -13.60
C ALA A 652 12.32 7.96 -14.08
N ARG A 653 13.12 8.49 -13.16
CA ARG A 653 14.13 9.51 -13.46
C ARG A 653 15.51 9.03 -13.01
N LYS A 654 16.44 8.88 -13.96
CA LYS A 654 17.84 8.55 -13.69
C LYS A 654 18.78 9.67 -14.12
N TYR A 655 19.93 9.75 -13.45
CA TYR A 655 21.04 10.60 -13.87
C TYR A 655 21.87 9.86 -14.93
N GLY A 656 21.88 10.31 -16.18
CA GLY A 656 22.67 9.69 -17.27
C GLY A 656 23.16 10.70 -18.29
N ALA A 657 24.36 10.55 -18.85
CA ALA A 657 24.88 11.32 -20.00
C ALA A 657 24.67 12.87 -19.99
N GLY A 658 24.57 13.51 -18.82
CA GLY A 658 24.34 14.96 -18.70
C GLY A 658 22.90 15.44 -18.95
N VAL A 659 21.93 14.53 -19.01
CA VAL A 659 20.49 14.83 -19.14
C VAL A 659 19.72 13.96 -18.13
N TRP A 660 18.59 14.46 -17.61
CA TRP A 660 17.67 13.61 -16.87
C TRP A 660 17.05 12.61 -17.83
N ASP A 661 17.49 11.36 -17.77
CA ASP A 661 17.03 10.33 -18.69
C ASP A 661 15.77 9.66 -18.12
N THR A 662 14.66 9.81 -18.84
CA THR A 662 13.39 9.10 -18.62
C THR A 662 13.17 7.99 -19.66
N ASP A 663 14.11 7.78 -20.60
CA ASP A 663 14.02 6.80 -21.70
C ASP A 663 14.37 5.36 -21.29
N GLU A 664 15.19 5.14 -20.26
CA GLU A 664 15.47 3.77 -19.78
C GLU A 664 14.27 3.08 -19.07
N SER A 665 13.14 3.79 -18.86
CA SER A 665 11.98 3.26 -18.12
C SER A 665 10.72 3.04 -18.96
N ASN A 666 10.85 2.64 -20.23
CA ASN A 666 9.68 2.24 -21.03
C ASN A 666 8.76 1.27 -20.26
N GLU A 667 9.34 0.40 -19.42
CA GLU A 667 8.62 -0.54 -18.55
C GLU A 667 7.64 0.09 -17.56
N ARG A 668 7.92 1.28 -17.00
CA ARG A 668 6.98 1.94 -16.06
C ARG A 668 5.88 2.73 -16.76
N LEU A 669 6.22 3.36 -17.88
CA LEU A 669 5.24 4.07 -18.70
C LEU A 669 4.26 3.09 -19.37
N ILE A 670 4.70 1.84 -19.59
CA ILE A 670 3.83 0.73 -19.98
C ILE A 670 2.68 0.59 -18.97
N ILE A 671 2.93 0.65 -17.66
CA ILE A 671 1.86 0.49 -16.64
C ILE A 671 0.74 1.52 -16.83
N PHE A 672 1.06 2.81 -17.05
CA PHE A 672 0.04 3.83 -17.27
C PHE A 672 -0.76 3.59 -18.57
N ASN A 673 -0.09 3.17 -19.64
CA ASN A 673 -0.75 2.82 -20.91
C ASN A 673 -1.53 1.50 -20.83
N GLU A 674 -1.10 0.56 -19.99
CA GLU A 674 -1.83 -0.66 -19.67
C GLU A 674 -3.12 -0.35 -18.92
N LEU A 675 -3.11 0.60 -17.98
CA LEU A 675 -4.34 1.09 -17.36
C LEU A 675 -5.32 1.63 -18.41
N ILE A 676 -4.85 2.48 -19.33
CA ILE A 676 -5.66 2.96 -20.46
C ILE A 676 -6.21 1.77 -21.26
N THR A 677 -5.37 0.82 -21.63
CA THR A 677 -5.76 -0.35 -22.44
C THR A 677 -6.79 -1.23 -21.72
N LYS A 678 -6.60 -1.49 -20.41
CA LYS A 678 -7.53 -2.27 -19.57
C LYS A 678 -8.88 -1.56 -19.42
N ILE A 679 -8.88 -0.24 -19.27
CA ILE A 679 -10.11 0.57 -19.21
C ILE A 679 -10.83 0.54 -20.56
N GLU A 680 -10.14 0.80 -21.66
CA GLU A 680 -10.71 0.77 -23.02
C GLU A 680 -11.32 -0.60 -23.36
N GLY A 681 -10.66 -1.69 -22.97
CA GLY A 681 -11.17 -3.06 -23.19
C GLY A 681 -12.45 -3.38 -22.42
N ARG A 682 -12.79 -2.60 -21.38
CA ARG A 682 -13.96 -2.81 -20.52
C ARG A 682 -15.05 -1.78 -20.68
N LYS A 683 -14.77 -0.63 -21.33
CA LYS A 683 -15.70 0.49 -21.37
C LYS A 683 -17.06 0.18 -21.99
N SER A 684 -17.14 -0.80 -22.90
CA SER A 684 -18.42 -1.28 -23.45
C SER A 684 -19.31 -1.98 -22.44
N ASN A 685 -18.73 -2.49 -21.35
CA ASN A 685 -19.43 -3.19 -20.28
C ASN A 685 -19.85 -2.22 -19.17
N PHE A 686 -19.27 -1.02 -19.15
CA PHE A 686 -19.71 0.04 -18.26
C PHE A 686 -21.03 0.59 -18.79
N ASN A 687 -22.07 0.51 -17.96
CA ASN A 687 -23.48 0.86 -18.22
C ASN A 687 -24.37 -0.30 -18.74
N THR A 688 -25.27 -0.77 -17.88
CA THR A 688 -26.50 -1.50 -18.25
C THR A 688 -27.68 -0.54 -18.42
N GLU A 689 -28.65 -0.91 -19.26
CA GLU A 689 -29.83 -0.13 -19.68
C GLU A 689 -30.28 1.00 -18.72
N GLY A 690 -29.97 2.25 -19.06
CA GLY A 690 -30.66 3.44 -18.54
C GLY A 690 -29.95 4.29 -17.48
N ARG A 691 -28.74 3.95 -17.01
CA ARG A 691 -27.94 4.82 -16.12
C ARG A 691 -26.49 4.94 -16.59
N GLN A 692 -26.00 6.18 -16.74
CA GLN A 692 -24.67 6.49 -17.26
C GLN A 692 -23.75 6.97 -16.12
N TYR A 693 -23.20 6.02 -15.36
CA TYR A 693 -22.25 6.31 -14.26
C TYR A 693 -20.80 6.47 -14.78
N PHE A 694 -20.53 5.92 -15.96
CA PHE A 694 -19.30 6.18 -16.72
C PHE A 694 -19.48 7.42 -17.61
N LYS A 695 -18.55 8.37 -17.54
CA LYS A 695 -18.55 9.60 -18.35
C LYS A 695 -17.23 9.73 -19.11
N GLU A 696 -17.29 9.54 -20.42
CA GLU A 696 -16.17 9.76 -21.33
C GLU A 696 -16.15 11.22 -21.81
N VAL A 697 -15.10 11.95 -21.47
CA VAL A 697 -14.97 13.40 -21.73
C VAL A 697 -14.27 13.67 -23.08
N THR A 698 -13.62 12.65 -23.64
CA THR A 698 -12.74 12.72 -24.81
C THR A 698 -13.38 13.42 -26.03
N SER A 699 -14.69 13.25 -26.26
CA SER A 699 -15.41 13.70 -27.47
C SER A 699 -16.17 15.03 -27.34
N MET A 700 -16.21 15.65 -26.16
CA MET A 700 -16.93 16.92 -25.94
C MET A 700 -16.36 18.12 -26.73
N ALA A 701 -17.17 19.15 -27.01
CA ALA A 701 -16.73 20.29 -27.83
C ALA A 701 -15.80 21.27 -27.10
N THR A 702 -15.86 21.33 -25.77
CA THR A 702 -15.04 22.23 -24.95
C THR A 702 -13.73 21.57 -24.53
N ASN A 703 -12.68 22.38 -24.41
CA ASN A 703 -11.39 21.93 -23.87
C ASN A 703 -11.37 21.91 -22.34
N ASN A 704 -12.31 22.60 -21.69
CA ASN A 704 -12.52 22.50 -20.26
C ASN A 704 -13.94 21.99 -20.02
N VAL A 705 -14.06 20.82 -19.42
CA VAL A 705 -15.33 20.17 -19.10
C VAL A 705 -15.56 20.28 -17.61
N ARG A 706 -16.64 20.96 -17.22
CA ARG A 706 -17.00 21.15 -15.81
C ARG A 706 -17.90 20.02 -15.34
N VAL A 707 -17.69 19.52 -14.13
CA VAL A 707 -18.52 18.45 -13.54
C VAL A 707 -19.98 18.90 -13.44
N SER A 708 -20.23 20.16 -13.04
CA SER A 708 -21.57 20.74 -12.99
C SER A 708 -22.32 20.82 -14.33
N GLU A 709 -21.62 20.68 -15.45
CA GLU A 709 -22.20 20.71 -16.80
C GLU A 709 -22.51 19.30 -17.34
N LEU A 710 -22.12 18.24 -16.62
CA LEU A 710 -22.34 16.86 -17.04
C LEU A 710 -23.77 16.40 -16.74
N GLU A 711 -24.49 15.97 -17.77
CA GLU A 711 -25.87 15.53 -17.62
C GLU A 711 -26.00 14.25 -16.76
N GLY A 712 -27.00 14.24 -15.88
CA GLY A 712 -27.38 13.06 -15.10
C GLY A 712 -26.44 12.71 -13.94
N MET A 713 -25.64 13.67 -13.47
CA MET A 713 -24.86 13.51 -12.25
C MET A 713 -25.69 13.78 -11.00
N ASN A 714 -25.55 12.93 -10.00
CA ASN A 714 -26.15 13.04 -8.69
C ASN A 714 -25.04 13.00 -7.64
N GLY A 715 -24.95 14.02 -6.78
CA GLY A 715 -23.87 14.17 -5.80
C GLY A 715 -23.77 13.06 -4.75
N ASP A 716 -24.73 12.13 -4.66
CA ASP A 716 -24.70 10.99 -3.75
C ASP A 716 -24.20 9.68 -4.41
N GLU A 717 -24.11 9.63 -5.75
CA GLU A 717 -23.72 8.43 -6.49
C GLU A 717 -22.23 8.47 -6.90
N TYR A 718 -21.66 7.30 -7.20
CA TYR A 718 -20.25 7.14 -7.58
C TYR A 718 -20.08 7.02 -9.09
N TYR A 719 -19.17 7.80 -9.65
CA TYR A 719 -18.95 7.93 -11.10
C TYR A 719 -17.50 7.62 -11.48
N PHE A 720 -17.30 7.24 -12.74
CA PHE A 720 -15.98 7.15 -13.33
C PHE A 720 -15.86 8.17 -14.46
N LEU A 721 -15.07 9.23 -14.25
CA LEU A 721 -14.74 10.22 -15.27
C LEU A 721 -13.46 9.78 -15.97
N TYR A 722 -13.52 9.71 -17.30
CA TYR A 722 -12.43 9.19 -18.11
C TYR A 722 -12.11 10.09 -19.29
N ASN A 723 -10.83 10.40 -19.48
CA ASN A 723 -10.34 11.23 -20.57
C ASN A 723 -8.94 10.79 -21.05
N THR A 724 -8.83 10.46 -22.33
CA THR A 724 -7.54 10.15 -23.00
C THR A 724 -7.05 11.24 -23.94
N ASN A 725 -7.75 12.39 -23.98
CA ASN A 725 -7.27 13.55 -24.71
C ASN A 725 -6.45 14.46 -23.77
N PRO A 726 -5.12 14.56 -23.95
CA PRO A 726 -4.27 15.36 -23.07
C PRO A 726 -4.49 16.88 -23.16
N GLU A 727 -5.19 17.37 -24.20
CA GLU A 727 -5.52 18.79 -24.35
C GLU A 727 -6.78 19.21 -23.57
N LYS A 728 -7.49 18.24 -22.98
CA LYS A 728 -8.73 18.47 -22.25
C LYS A 728 -8.55 18.48 -20.75
N TYR A 729 -9.20 19.44 -20.12
CA TYR A 729 -9.22 19.63 -18.68
C TYR A 729 -10.57 19.22 -18.13
N ILE A 730 -10.54 18.67 -16.91
CA ILE A 730 -11.74 18.38 -16.13
C ILE A 730 -11.75 19.35 -14.95
N THR A 731 -12.74 20.23 -14.89
CA THR A 731 -12.94 21.11 -13.75
C THR A 731 -13.99 20.52 -12.82
N VAL A 732 -13.61 20.22 -11.59
CA VAL A 732 -14.53 19.88 -10.51
C VAL A 732 -14.86 21.18 -9.77
N ASP A 733 -16.12 21.58 -9.84
CA ASP A 733 -16.65 22.81 -9.24
C ASP A 733 -17.84 22.56 -8.29
N GLU A 734 -18.09 21.29 -7.99
CA GLU A 734 -19.12 20.82 -7.06
C GLU A 734 -18.70 19.50 -6.39
N ASN A 735 -19.62 18.83 -5.69
CA ASN A 735 -19.35 17.52 -5.09
C ASN A 735 -19.18 16.45 -6.19
N PHE A 736 -18.15 15.63 -6.08
CA PHE A 736 -17.90 14.51 -6.98
C PHE A 736 -17.50 13.27 -6.18
N ASN A 737 -18.19 12.15 -6.36
CA ASN A 737 -17.77 10.88 -5.77
C ASN A 737 -17.32 9.91 -6.87
N GLY A 738 -16.15 9.28 -6.70
CA GLY A 738 -15.64 8.27 -7.62
C GLY A 738 -14.20 8.49 -8.06
N ILE A 739 -13.87 8.04 -9.28
CA ILE A 739 -12.51 8.10 -9.83
C ILE A 739 -12.49 9.06 -11.03
N ILE A 740 -11.48 9.92 -11.06
CA ILE A 740 -11.14 10.74 -12.23
C ILE A 740 -9.84 10.17 -12.81
N PHE A 741 -9.89 9.58 -14.00
CA PHE A 741 -8.71 9.16 -14.74
C PHE A 741 -8.56 10.04 -16.00
N THR A 742 -7.47 10.78 -16.10
CA THR A 742 -7.26 11.70 -17.22
C THR A 742 -5.82 11.80 -17.68
N THR A 743 -5.59 11.85 -18.99
CA THR A 743 -4.29 12.25 -19.56
C THR A 743 -4.08 13.78 -19.54
N GLY A 744 -5.12 14.55 -19.28
CA GLY A 744 -5.08 16.01 -19.17
C GLY A 744 -4.90 16.50 -17.74
N THR A 745 -5.34 17.73 -17.45
CA THR A 745 -5.28 18.34 -16.11
C THR A 745 -6.64 18.30 -15.42
N VAL A 746 -6.64 18.09 -14.09
CA VAL A 746 -7.81 18.28 -13.23
C VAL A 746 -7.70 19.62 -12.51
N ILE A 747 -8.77 20.39 -12.53
CA ILE A 747 -8.86 21.69 -11.85
C ILE A 747 -9.95 21.58 -10.79
N LEU A 748 -9.60 21.82 -9.54
CA LEU A 748 -10.51 21.88 -8.41
C LEU A 748 -10.72 23.36 -8.06
N GLU A 749 -11.96 23.84 -8.11
CA GLU A 749 -12.32 25.22 -7.80
C GLU A 749 -13.69 25.29 -7.09
N GLY A 750 -14.06 26.46 -6.56
CA GLY A 750 -15.44 26.70 -6.10
C GLY A 750 -15.91 25.85 -4.91
N GLY A 751 -14.99 25.37 -4.06
CA GLY A 751 -15.33 24.51 -2.92
C GLY A 751 -15.51 23.04 -3.32
N ALA A 752 -14.90 22.63 -4.43
CA ALA A 752 -14.87 21.25 -4.91
C ALA A 752 -14.63 20.23 -3.77
N ASN A 753 -15.41 19.16 -3.78
CA ASN A 753 -15.33 18.11 -2.78
C ASN A 753 -15.35 16.75 -3.47
N VAL A 754 -14.18 16.14 -3.59
CA VAL A 754 -13.98 14.85 -4.24
C VAL A 754 -13.95 13.76 -3.18
N LYS A 755 -14.88 12.80 -3.21
CA LYS A 755 -14.79 11.55 -2.44
C LYS A 755 -14.34 10.42 -3.34
N GLY A 756 -13.06 10.08 -3.28
CA GLY A 756 -12.44 9.06 -4.12
C GLY A 756 -11.04 9.46 -4.56
N SER A 757 -10.71 9.25 -5.82
CA SER A 757 -9.33 9.35 -6.30
C SER A 757 -9.18 10.10 -7.63
N ILE A 758 -8.06 10.79 -7.78
CA ILE A 758 -7.67 11.50 -8.99
C ILE A 758 -6.37 10.90 -9.53
N ILE A 759 -6.40 10.39 -10.76
CA ILE A 759 -5.25 9.90 -11.51
C ILE A 759 -5.11 10.79 -12.75
N SER A 760 -4.03 11.58 -12.83
CA SER A 760 -3.86 12.61 -13.85
C SER A 760 -2.46 12.61 -14.47
N ALA A 761 -2.34 12.85 -15.77
CA ALA A 761 -1.04 13.04 -16.39
C ALA A 761 -0.61 14.52 -16.52
N GLY A 762 -1.54 15.47 -16.44
CA GLY A 762 -1.26 16.91 -16.63
C GLY A 762 -0.93 17.32 -18.06
N GLY A 763 -1.35 16.50 -19.02
CA GLY A 763 -1.11 16.70 -20.44
C GLY A 763 0.05 15.88 -21.00
N GLY A 764 0.30 16.06 -22.29
CA GLY A 764 1.24 15.22 -23.04
C GLY A 764 0.83 15.15 -24.49
N ARG A 765 1.18 14.06 -25.16
CA ARG A 765 0.88 13.81 -26.57
C ARG A 765 0.60 12.34 -26.82
N ASN A 766 -0.20 12.07 -27.84
CA ASN A 766 -0.38 10.71 -28.35
C ASN A 766 0.60 10.47 -29.50
N ASN A 767 1.36 9.37 -29.43
CA ASN A 767 2.30 8.95 -30.46
C ASN A 767 1.99 7.50 -30.86
N GLU A 768 1.52 7.30 -32.10
CA GLU A 768 1.19 5.96 -32.66
C GLU A 768 0.27 5.10 -31.76
N GLY A 769 -0.69 5.72 -31.07
CA GLY A 769 -1.63 5.04 -30.17
C GLY A 769 -1.13 4.83 -28.74
N THR A 770 0.10 5.27 -28.43
CA THR A 770 0.64 5.29 -27.06
C THR A 770 0.63 6.72 -26.51
N PHE A 771 0.17 6.88 -25.27
CA PHE A 771 0.22 8.16 -24.59
C PHE A 771 1.62 8.42 -24.01
N VAL A 772 2.13 9.61 -24.27
CA VAL A 772 3.40 10.10 -23.74
C VAL A 772 3.13 11.34 -22.87
N PRO A 773 3.32 11.27 -21.54
CA PRO A 773 3.08 12.38 -20.63
C PRO A 773 4.10 13.49 -20.83
N ARG A 774 3.68 14.75 -20.64
CA ARG A 774 4.58 15.91 -20.75
C ARG A 774 5.79 15.81 -19.81
N ALA A 775 5.58 15.25 -18.62
CA ALA A 775 6.63 15.10 -17.61
C ALA A 775 7.79 14.19 -18.06
N LYS A 776 7.63 13.40 -19.13
CA LYS A 776 8.73 12.61 -19.70
C LYS A 776 9.89 13.50 -20.21
N ASP A 777 9.56 14.65 -20.78
CA ASP A 777 10.51 15.47 -21.54
C ASP A 777 11.21 16.54 -20.67
N GLY A 778 10.75 16.76 -19.43
CA GLY A 778 11.19 17.88 -18.59
C GLY A 778 10.79 19.25 -19.17
N ILE A 779 11.29 20.33 -18.57
CA ILE A 779 11.03 21.71 -19.02
C ILE A 779 12.32 22.47 -19.37
N GLU A 780 12.23 23.35 -20.37
CA GLU A 780 13.34 24.23 -20.74
C GLU A 780 13.56 25.36 -19.71
N ILE A 781 14.83 25.66 -19.43
CA ILE A 781 15.19 26.70 -18.46
C ILE A 781 15.18 28.09 -19.13
N ASN A 782 14.04 28.77 -19.06
CA ASN A 782 13.89 30.16 -19.48
C ASN A 782 12.77 30.90 -18.71
N GLU A 783 12.73 32.23 -18.82
CA GLU A 783 11.80 33.07 -18.06
C GLU A 783 10.31 32.78 -18.36
N ASN A 784 9.97 32.40 -19.59
CA ASN A 784 8.59 32.08 -19.95
C ASN A 784 8.14 30.76 -19.32
N THR A 785 9.00 29.74 -19.35
CA THR A 785 8.74 28.46 -18.67
C THR A 785 8.56 28.66 -17.18
N LEU A 786 9.41 29.48 -16.54
CA LEU A 786 9.29 29.76 -15.10
C LEU A 786 7.94 30.41 -14.78
N LYS A 787 7.52 31.41 -15.57
CA LYS A 787 6.18 32.02 -15.42
C LYS A 787 5.05 31.01 -15.62
N SER A 788 5.21 30.06 -16.54
CA SER A 788 4.24 28.99 -16.75
C SER A 788 4.19 28.01 -15.59
N LEU A 789 5.33 27.67 -15.00
CA LEU A 789 5.41 26.88 -13.76
C LEU A 789 4.70 27.60 -12.61
N ASP A 790 4.99 28.89 -12.40
CA ASP A 790 4.39 29.73 -11.36
C ASP A 790 2.89 30.00 -11.58
N ARG A 791 2.34 29.68 -12.76
CA ARG A 791 0.88 29.69 -13.04
C ARG A 791 0.24 28.30 -12.93
N GLY A 792 1.03 27.26 -12.69
CA GLY A 792 0.60 25.87 -12.66
C GLY A 792 0.20 25.35 -14.04
N ASP A 793 0.84 25.81 -15.13
CA ASP A 793 0.55 25.34 -16.49
C ASP A 793 1.04 23.88 -16.73
N TYR A 794 1.91 23.37 -15.86
CA TYR A 794 2.45 21.99 -15.86
C TYR A 794 1.79 21.07 -14.82
N ALA A 795 0.74 21.57 -14.14
CA ALA A 795 0.06 20.80 -13.13
C ALA A 795 -0.82 19.70 -13.73
N GLY A 796 -0.79 18.52 -13.13
CA GLY A 796 -1.80 17.50 -13.36
C GLY A 796 -3.02 17.69 -12.48
N VAL A 797 -2.86 18.28 -11.29
CA VAL A 797 -3.98 18.68 -10.43
C VAL A 797 -3.77 20.10 -9.92
N LYS A 798 -4.79 20.95 -10.06
CA LYS A 798 -4.76 22.35 -9.62
C LYS A 798 -5.84 22.60 -8.58
N PHE A 799 -5.47 23.24 -7.50
CA PHE A 799 -6.38 23.80 -6.50
C PHE A 799 -6.32 25.31 -6.69
N ILE A 800 -7.42 25.91 -7.14
CA ILE A 800 -7.47 27.33 -7.45
C ILE A 800 -8.63 28.02 -6.72
N GLU A 801 -8.44 29.31 -6.47
CA GLU A 801 -9.42 30.15 -5.81
C GLU A 801 -10.76 30.17 -6.56
N GLY A 802 -11.85 29.87 -5.85
CA GLY A 802 -13.21 30.00 -6.34
C GLY A 802 -14.28 30.17 -5.24
N GLY A 803 -13.85 30.36 -3.99
CA GLY A 803 -14.70 30.35 -2.80
C GLY A 803 -14.73 28.99 -2.10
N GLY A 804 -14.70 28.98 -0.76
CA GLY A 804 -14.69 27.75 0.05
C GLY A 804 -13.35 27.04 0.11
N GLU A 805 -13.29 25.97 0.91
CA GLU A 805 -12.15 25.04 0.97
C GLU A 805 -12.35 23.91 -0.04
N ILE A 806 -11.26 23.45 -0.65
CA ILE A 806 -11.28 22.32 -1.58
C ILE A 806 -10.90 21.05 -0.83
N ASN A 807 -11.65 19.96 -1.04
CA ASN A 807 -11.44 18.70 -0.35
C ASN A 807 -11.29 17.53 -1.33
N VAL A 808 -10.33 16.65 -1.07
CA VAL A 808 -10.19 15.35 -1.75
C VAL A 808 -10.08 14.29 -0.66
N ASP A 809 -10.96 13.30 -0.64
CA ASP A 809 -11.07 12.31 0.43
C ASP A 809 -11.16 10.89 -0.13
N PHE A 810 -10.03 10.17 -0.08
CA PHE A 810 -9.92 8.79 -0.53
C PHE A 810 -10.65 7.81 0.37
N TYR A 811 -10.91 8.18 1.62
CA TYR A 811 -11.62 7.37 2.61
C TYR A 811 -13.13 7.58 2.55
N LEU A 812 -13.62 8.33 1.55
CA LEU A 812 -15.04 8.46 1.21
C LEU A 812 -15.89 9.13 2.31
N GLY A 813 -15.25 9.90 3.19
CA GLY A 813 -15.88 10.51 4.36
C GLY A 813 -16.03 9.56 5.56
N LEU A 814 -15.42 8.38 5.51
CA LEU A 814 -15.40 7.40 6.60
C LEU A 814 -14.20 7.63 7.51
N ASP A 815 -14.37 7.28 8.79
CA ASP A 815 -13.27 7.15 9.73
C ASP A 815 -12.45 5.86 9.44
N PRO A 816 -11.14 5.78 9.73
CA PRO A 816 -10.34 4.58 9.46
C PRO A 816 -10.93 3.27 9.95
N ASP A 817 -11.53 3.25 11.14
CA ASP A 817 -12.15 2.03 11.68
C ASP A 817 -13.38 1.61 10.85
N ASP A 818 -14.11 2.59 10.31
CA ASP A 818 -15.23 2.36 9.41
C ASP A 818 -14.76 1.90 8.03
N VAL A 819 -13.68 2.51 7.50
CA VAL A 819 -13.06 2.11 6.22
C VAL A 819 -12.66 0.64 6.26
N LEU A 820 -11.94 0.21 7.30
CA LEU A 820 -11.50 -1.17 7.47
C LEU A 820 -12.69 -2.14 7.60
N ARG A 821 -13.69 -1.77 8.42
CA ARG A 821 -14.89 -2.58 8.64
C ARG A 821 -15.73 -2.77 7.38
N GLU A 822 -15.93 -1.71 6.58
CA GLU A 822 -16.67 -1.81 5.32
C GLU A 822 -15.96 -2.70 4.31
N ALA A 823 -14.63 -2.70 4.32
CA ALA A 823 -13.82 -3.54 3.44
C ALA A 823 -13.59 -4.96 4.00
N GLY A 824 -14.12 -5.28 5.18
CA GLY A 824 -14.01 -6.61 5.80
C GLY A 824 -12.64 -6.93 6.39
N PHE A 825 -11.82 -5.92 6.73
CA PHE A 825 -10.50 -6.10 7.36
C PHE A 825 -10.59 -6.01 8.88
N ASP A 826 -9.84 -6.87 9.58
CA ASP A 826 -9.60 -6.74 11.02
C ASP A 826 -8.65 -5.56 11.30
N SER A 827 -8.93 -4.80 12.37
CA SER A 827 -8.27 -3.54 12.67
C SER A 827 -6.78 -3.73 13.01
N GLY A 828 -5.87 -3.29 12.14
CA GLY A 828 -4.45 -3.43 12.46
C GLY A 828 -3.36 -2.74 11.62
N ASN A 829 -3.53 -2.40 10.32
CA ASN A 829 -2.38 -1.92 9.50
C ASN A 829 -2.73 -0.83 8.48
N TYR A 830 -1.82 0.12 8.24
CA TYR A 830 -2.01 1.19 7.24
C TYR A 830 -2.02 0.72 5.78
N LYS A 831 -1.33 -0.40 5.44
CA LYS A 831 -1.55 -1.10 4.15
C LYS A 831 -3.02 -1.43 3.99
N MET A 832 -3.61 -1.96 5.08
CA MET A 832 -5.00 -2.37 5.08
C MET A 832 -5.88 -1.14 4.96
N LEU A 833 -5.49 0.04 5.46
CA LEU A 833 -6.30 1.25 5.33
C LEU A 833 -6.39 1.72 3.87
N ASN A 834 -5.26 1.94 3.18
CA ASN A 834 -5.29 2.35 1.76
C ASN A 834 -5.90 1.25 0.87
N LYS A 835 -5.58 -0.02 1.13
CA LYS A 835 -6.19 -1.18 0.45
C LYS A 835 -7.70 -1.26 0.69
N ALA A 836 -8.16 -1.06 1.92
CA ALA A 836 -9.58 -1.04 2.28
C ALA A 836 -10.29 0.12 1.60
N ALA A 837 -9.70 1.32 1.60
CA ALA A 837 -10.23 2.47 0.90
C ALA A 837 -10.40 2.21 -0.60
N ARG A 838 -9.38 1.60 -1.24
CA ARG A 838 -9.44 1.11 -2.63
C ARG A 838 -10.62 0.17 -2.84
N LEU A 839 -10.72 -0.89 -2.04
CA LEU A 839 -11.76 -1.90 -2.17
C LEU A 839 -13.16 -1.30 -1.96
N ASN A 840 -13.33 -0.41 -0.98
CA ASN A 840 -14.57 0.32 -0.76
C ASN A 840 -14.95 1.15 -1.98
N LEU A 841 -14.03 1.95 -2.51
CA LEU A 841 -14.26 2.79 -3.69
C LEU A 841 -14.64 1.95 -4.92
N LEU A 842 -13.91 0.86 -5.17
CA LEU A 842 -14.20 -0.06 -6.28
C LEU A 842 -15.54 -0.78 -6.11
N ASN A 843 -15.90 -1.19 -4.90
CA ASN A 843 -17.21 -1.79 -4.61
C ASN A 843 -18.37 -0.81 -4.83
N LYS A 844 -18.21 0.48 -4.48
CA LYS A 844 -19.24 1.51 -4.76
C LYS A 844 -19.43 1.73 -6.26
N LEU A 845 -18.34 1.68 -7.04
CA LEU A 845 -18.40 1.77 -8.50
C LEU A 845 -19.01 0.51 -9.13
N ASP A 846 -18.70 -0.67 -8.62
CA ASP A 846 -19.24 -1.96 -9.09
C ASP A 846 -20.76 -2.05 -8.85
N GLN A 847 -21.27 -1.53 -7.73
CA GLN A 847 -22.72 -1.37 -7.47
C GLN A 847 -23.43 -0.54 -8.55
N ASN A 848 -22.70 0.34 -9.23
CA ASN A 848 -23.18 1.16 -10.35
C ASN A 848 -22.86 0.57 -11.72
N GLY A 849 -22.41 -0.69 -11.79
CA GLY A 849 -22.06 -1.40 -13.03
C GLY A 849 -20.71 -0.99 -13.63
N ILE A 850 -19.79 -0.45 -12.82
CA ILE A 850 -18.44 -0.08 -13.23
C ILE A 850 -17.43 -0.98 -12.50
N ASN A 851 -17.16 -2.16 -13.06
CA ASN A 851 -16.19 -3.10 -12.48
C ASN A 851 -14.75 -2.76 -12.93
N LEU A 852 -13.99 -2.18 -12.00
CA LEU A 852 -12.58 -1.79 -12.18
C LEU A 852 -11.60 -2.63 -11.35
N LYS A 853 -12.02 -3.72 -10.69
CA LYS A 853 -11.16 -4.50 -9.78
C LYS A 853 -9.95 -5.15 -10.45
N SER A 854 -10.07 -5.53 -11.72
CA SER A 854 -8.90 -6.04 -12.46
C SER A 854 -8.01 -4.94 -13.04
N VAL A 855 -8.43 -3.67 -12.90
CA VAL A 855 -7.70 -2.50 -13.38
C VAL A 855 -6.85 -1.93 -12.24
N PHE A 856 -7.44 -1.82 -11.05
CA PHE A 856 -6.90 -1.22 -9.82
C PHE A 856 -7.08 -2.16 -8.63
#